data_AF-A0A7W1ZQZ2-F1
#
_entry.id   AF-A0A7W1ZQZ2-F1
#
_cell.length_a   1.000
_cell.length_b   1.000
_cell.length_c   1.000
_cell.angle_alpha   90.00
_cell.angle_beta   90.00
_cell.angle_gamma   90.00
#
_symmetry.space_group_name_H-M   'P 1'
#
loop_
_entity.id
_entity.type
_entity.pdbx_description
1 polymer ?
#
loop_
_entity_poly.entity_id
_entity_poly.type
_entity_poly.pdbx_seq_one_letter_code
_entity_poly.pdbx_strand_id
1 'polypeptide(L)'
;MKSAALRITSFALLFFVTVSLIAKPAEPPETSPVYIKKSTWHESMRASVEATFGKRLEQERATRPSGFSPAIVKLKKDEKPVRLEFQVGGLNRIYFAALGRQAECGTAHFLNPRLFDKQGNSIPLELDSPMMEGAVTAKKKEAVQLTIDEKKYRGFAFSPGEVCFKLDGKYERLEVFVYYKQQTGLPPFAALDCRPLVKRATDYRSVQESLWDKVAADFRDRQSQIEMEFERRDGIWNDYAPTWAGASDAYYVARAQERVELARKTLEFVEKTGPRPKMAAELKALQQRIERIVSQQHSSGGRDLFAETVDLRRRIIFSHPALDFDQLLVAKRPPPTLSAPGDNYYALHNGPGPGLVVLENWKQDQPRETLLLKGKLPKGAAMHADVSFDGKRVVFAYADHTPQREQRQFFLYEINVDGTGLRQITGTSRDPMAGADGKMTVLTEDYDPCYLPDGGFAFISTRNQGGVRCHTGERYCPTYVLYRSDADGSNIRQISFNEASEWDPIVMHDGRLLWQRWDYINRPVIPTIGLWTAWPDGTGANHYYGNYTPNPCRVAQPRPIPGSNKVVAIATGHHTIHAGSLILIDREIAEDGLEAITRLTPEATFPESEEHPAVSFGSPYPLSEDLFLAEYCPDPFPASMAQYPRHDAYGIYLVDTLGGRELIHRDPEMSCFEPMPIRSRSTPPVLPSRLANQETATTGVFYLDDIYQSTQEIPRGTIQRLRVNEILPQPTQRVPFSSGVKFEVLKRVLGTVPVDERGAVAFEAPAGVPLQFQALDENGMAVMTMRSSTYLQPGETVGCLGCHEPRNSSPTIQRLPSLEQTVLKLEPPVGPRYEGGLSFAKTVQPVLDRYCIDCHGLNKTAGDMNLLGTIDSTESAIAKTFQKLLPSTAYESLVRDGKLVKLAQYRKETWSSEPKDYFAHGGTLAKMLYKNHEGVVLDAESRQQIIDWLDLNAQFYGTYSWNKDEWQRPDPAGEKALRAYIRQKFGPELAAQPFAALVNVALPEESRILKAPLAITGGGWGQIAKGRWKNSDEPDYQKMRALVHASIQPLPFQDIAGTCGRDENCLCLSCWIRALKVERDGRVTATEAKR
;
A
#
# COMPACT_ATOMS: atom_id res chain seq x y z
N MET A 1 -26.79 9.31 32.33
CA MET A 1 -27.62 8.41 33.16
C MET A 1 -27.98 7.17 32.35
N LYS A 2 -27.68 5.98 32.92
CA LYS A 2 -28.28 4.63 32.72
C LYS A 2 -28.50 4.14 31.27
N SER A 3 -27.65 3.27 30.72
CA SER A 3 -27.55 1.80 30.92
C SER A 3 -28.82 1.00 30.59
N ALA A 4 -28.75 0.15 29.57
CA ALA A 4 -29.23 -1.23 29.66
C ALA A 4 -28.59 -2.08 28.55
N ALA A 5 -27.94 -3.15 28.99
CA ALA A 5 -27.26 -4.15 28.18
C ALA A 5 -28.25 -5.22 27.72
N LEU A 6 -27.97 -5.88 26.58
CA LEU A 6 -28.40 -7.25 26.36
C LEU A 6 -27.22 -8.10 25.87
N ARG A 7 -26.99 -9.17 26.61
CA ARG A 7 -26.01 -10.24 26.40
C ARG A 7 -26.43 -11.11 25.23
N ILE A 8 -25.48 -11.52 24.39
CA ILE A 8 -25.50 -12.85 23.75
C ILE A 8 -24.11 -13.47 23.92
N THR A 9 -24.08 -14.56 24.67
CA THR A 9 -22.93 -15.43 24.94
C THR A 9 -22.86 -16.58 23.93
N SER A 10 -21.62 -17.04 23.71
CA SER A 10 -21.21 -18.38 23.26
C SER A 10 -20.89 -18.62 21.78
N PHE A 11 -19.59 -18.45 21.48
CA PHE A 11 -18.67 -19.42 20.87
C PHE A 11 -19.23 -20.49 19.91
N ALA A 12 -18.79 -20.38 18.65
CA ALA A 12 -18.35 -21.53 17.86
C ALA A 12 -17.05 -21.15 17.13
N LEU A 13 -15.95 -21.70 17.64
CA LEU A 13 -14.63 -21.73 17.03
C LEU A 13 -14.63 -22.89 16.02
N LEU A 14 -14.38 -22.63 14.74
CA LEU A 14 -13.90 -23.68 13.83
C LEU A 14 -12.85 -23.10 12.88
N PHE A 15 -11.74 -23.82 12.85
CA PHE A 15 -10.48 -23.51 12.21
C PHE A 15 -10.46 -23.93 10.72
N PHE A 16 -9.67 -23.18 9.94
CA PHE A 16 -8.84 -23.59 8.79
C PHE A 16 -9.41 -23.80 7.37
N VAL A 17 -8.63 -23.21 6.44
CA VAL A 17 -8.26 -23.65 5.07
C VAL A 17 -9.08 -23.07 3.90
N THR A 18 -8.40 -22.14 3.22
CA THR A 18 -8.43 -21.82 1.78
C THR A 18 -9.66 -22.24 0.98
N VAL A 19 -10.48 -21.26 0.64
CA VAL A 19 -10.94 -21.12 -0.73
C VAL A 19 -10.80 -19.66 -1.09
N SER A 20 -9.83 -19.38 -1.95
CA SER A 20 -9.90 -18.35 -2.94
C SER A 20 -11.34 -17.92 -3.23
N LEU A 21 -11.76 -16.75 -2.73
CA LEU A 21 -12.61 -15.91 -3.56
C LEU A 21 -11.69 -15.35 -4.67
N ILE A 22 -11.20 -16.26 -5.53
CA ILE A 22 -11.21 -16.00 -6.96
C ILE A 22 -12.65 -15.50 -7.15
N ALA A 23 -12.81 -14.20 -7.37
CA ALA A 23 -13.97 -13.76 -8.13
C ALA A 23 -13.96 -14.72 -9.32
N LYS A 24 -14.91 -15.66 -9.36
CA LYS A 24 -15.00 -16.62 -10.47
C LYS A 24 -14.73 -15.79 -11.71
N PRO A 25 -13.70 -16.11 -12.53
CA PRO A 25 -13.57 -15.43 -13.81
C PRO A 25 -14.97 -15.45 -14.40
N ALA A 26 -15.46 -14.29 -14.83
CA ALA A 26 -16.80 -14.17 -15.39
C ALA A 26 -17.00 -15.39 -16.29
N GLU A 27 -18.02 -16.21 -16.01
CA GLU A 27 -18.26 -17.41 -16.81
C GLU A 27 -18.20 -16.94 -18.28
N PRO A 28 -17.34 -17.55 -19.12
CA PRO A 28 -17.15 -17.07 -20.47
C PRO A 28 -18.52 -16.91 -21.11
N PRO A 29 -18.77 -15.82 -21.87
CA PRO A 29 -20.07 -15.58 -22.44
C PRO A 29 -20.50 -16.83 -23.20
N GLU A 30 -21.76 -17.26 -23.01
CA GLU A 30 -22.30 -18.44 -23.69
C GLU A 30 -22.22 -18.28 -25.23
N THR A 31 -22.04 -17.03 -25.70
CA THR A 31 -21.90 -16.65 -27.10
C THR A 31 -20.52 -16.07 -27.39
N SER A 32 -19.80 -16.60 -28.38
CA SER A 32 -18.52 -16.02 -28.85
C SER A 32 -18.75 -14.79 -29.74
N PRO A 33 -17.97 -13.70 -29.59
CA PRO A 33 -18.10 -12.47 -30.40
C PRO A 33 -17.76 -12.72 -31.88
N VAL A 34 -18.68 -12.38 -32.78
CA VAL A 34 -18.43 -12.29 -34.23
C VAL A 34 -17.98 -10.88 -34.56
N TYR A 35 -16.81 -10.73 -35.18
CA TYR A 35 -16.27 -9.43 -35.58
C TYR A 35 -16.37 -9.20 -37.09
N ILE A 36 -16.95 -8.07 -37.49
CA ILE A 36 -17.12 -7.66 -38.89
C ILE A 36 -16.58 -6.24 -39.05
N LYS A 37 -15.44 -6.11 -39.73
CA LYS A 37 -14.86 -4.80 -40.08
C LYS A 37 -15.66 -4.12 -41.20
N LYS A 38 -15.94 -2.83 -41.04
CA LYS A 38 -16.59 -1.91 -42.01
C LYS A 38 -15.71 -0.67 -42.23
N SER A 39 -16.21 0.34 -42.93
CA SER A 39 -15.44 1.57 -43.23
C SER A 39 -15.31 2.49 -42.02
N THR A 40 -16.25 2.43 -41.08
CA THR A 40 -16.21 3.19 -39.82
C THR A 40 -16.29 2.26 -38.62
N TRP A 41 -15.81 2.75 -37.48
CA TRP A 41 -15.84 2.01 -36.23
C TRP A 41 -17.28 1.75 -35.77
N HIS A 42 -18.18 2.74 -35.91
CA HIS A 42 -19.61 2.59 -35.61
C HIS A 42 -20.26 1.48 -36.42
N GLU A 43 -20.03 1.45 -37.74
CA GLU A 43 -20.57 0.40 -38.60
C GLU A 43 -20.00 -0.97 -38.28
N SER A 44 -18.72 -1.03 -37.90
CA SER A 44 -18.05 -2.28 -37.52
C SER A 44 -18.62 -2.82 -36.21
N MET A 45 -18.78 -1.96 -35.20
CA MET A 45 -19.40 -2.31 -33.93
C MET A 45 -20.84 -2.78 -34.14
N ARG A 46 -21.65 -2.00 -34.87
CA ARG A 46 -23.04 -2.36 -35.19
C ARG A 46 -23.14 -3.70 -35.93
N ALA A 47 -22.38 -3.89 -37.01
CA ALA A 47 -22.41 -5.12 -37.79
C ALA A 47 -21.93 -6.34 -36.97
N SER A 48 -20.95 -6.15 -36.09
CA SER A 48 -20.43 -7.21 -35.21
C SER A 48 -21.47 -7.63 -34.15
N VAL A 49 -22.11 -6.65 -33.52
CA VAL A 49 -23.19 -6.88 -32.56
C VAL A 49 -24.41 -7.53 -33.24
N GLU A 50 -24.80 -7.03 -34.42
CA GLU A 50 -25.86 -7.63 -35.27
C GLU A 50 -25.55 -9.07 -35.66
N ALA A 51 -24.33 -9.37 -36.08
CA ALA A 51 -23.94 -10.73 -36.46
C ALA A 51 -23.89 -11.69 -35.27
N THR A 52 -23.46 -11.21 -34.11
CA THR A 52 -23.36 -12.02 -32.90
C THR A 52 -24.75 -12.32 -32.31
N PHE A 53 -25.65 -11.35 -32.31
CA PHE A 53 -26.92 -11.43 -31.58
C PHE A 53 -28.19 -11.40 -32.44
N GLY A 54 -28.09 -11.12 -33.74
CA GLY A 54 -29.23 -10.91 -34.63
C GLY A 54 -30.22 -12.07 -34.62
N LYS A 55 -29.75 -13.31 -34.78
CA LYS A 55 -30.61 -14.51 -34.73
C LYS A 55 -31.31 -14.68 -33.39
N ARG A 56 -30.60 -14.43 -32.29
CA ARG A 56 -31.17 -14.49 -30.92
C ARG A 56 -32.25 -13.43 -30.77
N LEU A 57 -32.03 -12.22 -31.26
CA LEU A 57 -33.02 -11.15 -31.22
C LEU A 57 -34.23 -11.41 -32.10
N GLU A 58 -34.05 -12.01 -33.28
CA GLU A 58 -35.16 -12.44 -34.13
C GLU A 58 -36.04 -13.49 -33.42
N GLN A 59 -35.42 -14.52 -32.85
CA GLN A 59 -36.12 -15.52 -32.03
C GLN A 59 -36.80 -14.88 -30.82
N GLU A 60 -36.12 -13.95 -30.17
CA GLU A 60 -36.66 -13.20 -29.05
C GLU A 60 -37.82 -12.28 -29.45
N ARG A 61 -37.83 -11.72 -30.66
CA ARG A 61 -38.93 -10.92 -31.18
C ARG A 61 -40.11 -11.81 -31.59
N ALA A 62 -39.84 -12.96 -32.19
CA ALA A 62 -40.85 -13.94 -32.60
C ALA A 62 -41.59 -14.58 -31.41
N THR A 63 -40.94 -14.69 -30.26
CA THR A 63 -41.52 -15.25 -29.02
C THR A 63 -42.15 -14.20 -28.10
N ARG A 64 -42.18 -12.92 -28.50
CA ARG A 64 -42.81 -11.85 -27.70
C ARG A 64 -44.34 -11.89 -27.84
N PRO A 65 -45.08 -11.70 -26.74
CA PRO A 65 -46.52 -11.46 -26.80
C PRO A 65 -46.84 -10.25 -27.68
N SER A 66 -47.84 -10.40 -28.55
CA SER A 66 -48.27 -9.33 -29.46
C SER A 66 -48.71 -8.09 -28.66
N GLY A 67 -48.22 -6.91 -29.06
CA GLY A 67 -48.58 -5.62 -28.45
C GLY A 67 -47.79 -5.20 -27.21
N PHE A 68 -46.95 -6.07 -26.62
CA PHE A 68 -46.07 -5.69 -25.50
C PHE A 68 -44.69 -5.23 -26.01
N SER A 69 -44.29 -4.02 -25.62
CA SER A 69 -42.92 -3.52 -25.83
C SER A 69 -42.21 -3.41 -24.48
N PRO A 70 -41.04 -4.06 -24.30
CA PRO A 70 -40.25 -3.83 -23.09
C PRO A 70 -39.83 -2.36 -23.03
N ALA A 71 -39.76 -1.79 -21.84
CA ALA A 71 -39.18 -0.47 -21.66
C ALA A 71 -37.96 -0.56 -20.76
N ILE A 72 -36.94 0.15 -21.19
CA ILE A 72 -35.69 0.31 -20.48
C ILE A 72 -35.46 1.82 -20.43
N VAL A 73 -35.33 2.35 -19.23
CA VAL A 73 -35.18 3.78 -19.00
C VAL A 73 -33.82 4.02 -18.41
N LYS A 74 -33.03 4.88 -19.09
CA LYS A 74 -31.79 5.38 -18.52
C LYS A 74 -32.11 6.32 -17.36
N LEU A 75 -31.58 6.03 -16.17
CA LEU A 75 -31.79 6.85 -14.98
C LEU A 75 -30.56 7.73 -14.76
N LYS A 76 -30.76 9.05 -14.62
CA LYS A 76 -29.69 9.98 -14.24
C LYS A 76 -29.79 10.37 -12.77
N LYS A 77 -28.67 10.85 -12.22
CA LYS A 77 -28.58 11.43 -10.88
C LYS A 77 -29.51 12.66 -10.77
N ASP A 78 -30.27 12.74 -9.68
CA ASP A 78 -31.15 13.87 -9.33
C ASP A 78 -32.27 14.19 -10.36
N GLU A 79 -32.60 13.23 -11.22
CA GLU A 79 -33.68 13.39 -12.22
C GLU A 79 -35.06 13.05 -11.61
N LYS A 80 -36.12 13.72 -12.08
CA LYS A 80 -37.50 13.46 -11.63
C LYS A 80 -37.94 12.04 -12.02
N PRO A 81 -38.85 11.39 -11.25
CA PRO A 81 -39.36 10.07 -11.62
C PRO A 81 -39.92 10.04 -13.05
N VAL A 82 -39.46 9.06 -13.84
CA VAL A 82 -39.91 8.84 -15.22
C VAL A 82 -41.16 7.96 -15.19
N ARG A 83 -42.27 8.45 -15.76
CA ARG A 83 -43.50 7.67 -15.92
C ARG A 83 -43.37 6.70 -17.10
N LEU A 84 -43.70 5.44 -16.87
CA LEU A 84 -43.76 4.40 -17.88
C LEU A 84 -45.15 3.78 -17.93
N GLU A 85 -45.61 3.48 -19.14
CA GLU A 85 -46.93 2.92 -19.40
C GLU A 85 -46.82 1.77 -20.41
N PHE A 86 -47.47 0.65 -20.13
CA PHE A 86 -47.34 -0.60 -20.88
C PHE A 86 -48.69 -1.25 -21.11
N GLN A 87 -48.89 -1.84 -22.29
CA GLN A 87 -50.02 -2.73 -22.56
C GLN A 87 -49.67 -4.14 -22.07
N VAL A 88 -50.33 -4.62 -21.02
CA VAL A 88 -50.07 -5.92 -20.37
C VAL A 88 -51.18 -6.95 -20.60
N GLY A 89 -52.15 -6.63 -21.46
CA GLY A 89 -53.23 -7.53 -21.88
C GLY A 89 -52.69 -8.88 -22.35
N GLY A 90 -53.23 -9.98 -21.80
CA GLY A 90 -52.86 -11.35 -22.17
C GLY A 90 -51.50 -11.83 -21.65
N LEU A 91 -50.76 -11.01 -20.88
CA LEU A 91 -49.51 -11.44 -20.25
C LEU A 91 -49.78 -12.29 -19.00
N ASN A 92 -49.00 -13.36 -18.84
CA ASN A 92 -49.04 -14.21 -17.65
C ASN A 92 -48.01 -13.80 -16.57
N ARG A 93 -46.97 -13.04 -16.95
CA ARG A 93 -45.89 -12.62 -16.06
C ARG A 93 -45.26 -11.30 -16.51
N ILE A 94 -44.69 -10.60 -15.55
CA ILE A 94 -43.89 -9.39 -15.79
C ILE A 94 -42.68 -9.34 -14.85
N TYR A 95 -41.54 -8.88 -15.34
CA TYR A 95 -40.26 -8.81 -14.64
C TYR A 95 -39.83 -7.35 -14.52
N PHE A 96 -39.52 -6.95 -13.29
CA PHE A 96 -38.92 -5.66 -12.97
C PHE A 96 -37.44 -5.90 -12.68
N ALA A 97 -36.56 -5.19 -13.37
CA ALA A 97 -35.11 -5.33 -13.20
C ALA A 97 -34.41 -3.98 -13.11
N ALA A 98 -33.40 -3.91 -12.24
CA ALA A 98 -32.39 -2.85 -12.27
C ALA A 98 -31.12 -3.39 -12.95
N LEU A 99 -30.63 -2.71 -13.99
CA LEU A 99 -29.48 -3.17 -14.79
C LEU A 99 -28.27 -2.24 -14.57
N GLY A 100 -27.10 -2.80 -14.23
CA GLY A 100 -25.87 -2.04 -13.88
C GLY A 100 -24.61 -2.90 -13.72
N ARG A 101 -23.47 -2.28 -13.34
CA ARG A 101 -22.23 -3.02 -13.00
C ARG A 101 -22.46 -3.90 -11.78
N GLN A 102 -21.92 -5.12 -11.79
CA GLN A 102 -22.24 -6.16 -10.81
C GLN A 102 -21.56 -6.00 -9.44
N ALA A 103 -20.65 -5.02 -9.26
CA ALA A 103 -19.76 -4.93 -8.10
C ALA A 103 -20.13 -3.88 -7.03
N GLU A 104 -21.19 -3.08 -7.23
CA GLU A 104 -21.44 -1.86 -6.44
C GLU A 104 -22.94 -1.74 -6.09
N CYS A 105 -23.27 -1.55 -4.81
CA CYS A 105 -24.66 -1.59 -4.33
C CYS A 105 -25.35 -0.22 -4.41
N GLY A 106 -26.26 -0.04 -5.36
CA GLY A 106 -27.31 0.99 -5.40
C GLY A 106 -28.67 0.38 -5.78
N THR A 107 -29.78 1.12 -5.64
CA THR A 107 -31.13 0.57 -5.90
C THR A 107 -31.95 1.44 -6.84
N ALA A 108 -32.63 0.82 -7.81
CA ALA A 108 -33.63 1.49 -8.64
C ALA A 108 -34.99 1.47 -7.93
N HIS A 109 -35.70 2.59 -7.99
CA HIS A 109 -36.95 2.77 -7.27
C HIS A 109 -38.14 2.78 -8.21
N PHE A 110 -38.97 1.74 -8.12
CA PHE A 110 -40.25 1.63 -8.81
C PHE A 110 -41.35 2.15 -7.88
N LEU A 111 -41.87 3.33 -8.21
CA LEU A 111 -42.87 4.04 -7.44
C LEU A 111 -44.26 3.88 -8.07
N ASN A 112 -45.26 3.72 -7.20
CA ASN A 112 -46.68 3.71 -7.52
C ASN A 112 -47.04 2.87 -8.77
N PRO A 113 -46.61 1.60 -8.87
CA PRO A 113 -47.06 0.77 -9.97
C PRO A 113 -48.59 0.56 -9.90
N ARG A 114 -49.31 0.77 -10.99
CA ARG A 114 -50.77 0.64 -11.10
C ARG A 114 -51.16 -0.17 -12.32
N LEU A 115 -51.94 -1.21 -12.12
CA LEU A 115 -52.59 -1.94 -13.21
C LEU A 115 -53.92 -1.30 -13.54
N PHE A 116 -54.34 -1.38 -14.80
CA PHE A 116 -55.65 -0.92 -15.26
C PHE A 116 -56.37 -2.08 -15.95
N ASP A 117 -57.61 -2.31 -15.57
CA ASP A 117 -58.50 -3.26 -16.23
C ASP A 117 -59.02 -2.72 -17.58
N LYS A 118 -59.82 -3.54 -18.28
CA LYS A 118 -60.47 -3.17 -19.56
C LYS A 118 -61.41 -1.97 -19.44
N GLN A 119 -61.92 -1.69 -18.24
CA GLN A 119 -62.85 -0.60 -17.95
C GLN A 119 -62.12 0.69 -17.55
N GLY A 120 -60.79 0.66 -17.45
CA GLY A 120 -59.95 1.80 -17.08
C GLY A 120 -59.84 2.00 -15.56
N ASN A 121 -60.35 1.09 -14.73
CA ASN A 121 -60.19 1.17 -13.29
C ASN A 121 -58.75 0.82 -12.92
N SER A 122 -58.11 1.69 -12.12
CA SER A 122 -56.73 1.48 -11.67
C SER A 122 -56.69 0.71 -10.36
N ILE A 123 -55.80 -0.27 -10.24
CA ILE A 123 -55.50 -1.01 -9.02
C ILE A 123 -54.02 -0.81 -8.67
N PRO A 124 -53.68 -0.30 -7.48
CA PRO A 124 -52.30 -0.18 -7.04
C PRO A 124 -51.66 -1.57 -6.82
N LEU A 125 -50.36 -1.67 -7.10
CA LEU A 125 -49.52 -2.84 -6.84
C LEU A 125 -48.67 -2.56 -5.59
N GLU A 126 -48.96 -3.23 -4.48
CA GLU A 126 -48.26 -3.04 -3.18
C GLU A 126 -47.42 -4.28 -2.82
N LEU A 127 -46.23 -4.11 -2.24
CA LEU A 127 -45.31 -5.22 -1.88
C LEU A 127 -45.11 -5.30 -0.35
N ASP A 128 -45.18 -6.50 0.22
CA ASP A 128 -45.19 -6.75 1.69
C ASP A 128 -43.78 -6.81 2.34
N SER A 129 -42.70 -6.63 1.58
CA SER A 129 -41.36 -6.34 2.14
C SER A 129 -41.13 -4.83 2.01
N PRO A 130 -40.42 -4.16 2.94
CA PRO A 130 -40.35 -2.71 2.96
C PRO A 130 -39.82 -2.16 1.63
N MET A 131 -40.74 -1.75 0.76
CA MET A 131 -40.59 -0.52 0.02
C MET A 131 -40.63 0.62 1.05
N MET A 132 -39.53 0.83 1.78
CA MET A 132 -39.24 2.16 2.31
C MET A 132 -38.99 3.03 1.08
N GLU A 133 -40.06 3.53 0.44
CA GLU A 133 -39.97 4.16 -0.88
C GLU A 133 -39.01 3.40 -1.83
N GLY A 134 -39.38 2.21 -2.33
CA GLY A 134 -38.90 1.65 -3.61
C GLY A 134 -37.52 0.98 -3.74
N ALA A 135 -37.18 -0.11 -3.05
CA ALA A 135 -35.96 -0.87 -3.37
C ALA A 135 -36.29 -2.32 -3.81
N VAL A 136 -35.80 -2.77 -4.98
CA VAL A 136 -35.79 -4.20 -5.34
C VAL A 136 -34.49 -4.85 -4.84
N THR A 137 -34.39 -5.07 -3.53
CA THR A 137 -33.27 -5.82 -2.92
C THR A 137 -33.70 -7.24 -2.63
N ALA A 138 -33.61 -8.14 -3.62
CA ALA A 138 -33.87 -9.55 -3.39
C ALA A 138 -32.59 -10.37 -3.45
N LYS A 139 -32.24 -11.06 -2.35
CA LYS A 139 -31.21 -12.09 -2.36
C LYS A 139 -31.78 -13.33 -3.06
N LYS A 140 -30.92 -14.07 -3.78
CA LYS A 140 -31.30 -15.25 -4.59
C LYS A 140 -32.14 -16.22 -3.73
N LYS A 141 -33.36 -16.57 -4.20
CA LYS A 141 -34.33 -17.52 -3.60
C LYS A 141 -35.24 -17.02 -2.46
N GLU A 142 -35.34 -15.72 -2.19
CA GLU A 142 -36.34 -15.19 -1.25
C GLU A 142 -37.72 -15.01 -1.91
N ALA A 143 -38.80 -15.26 -1.15
CA ALA A 143 -40.18 -15.06 -1.60
C ALA A 143 -40.61 -13.63 -1.29
N VAL A 144 -41.11 -12.91 -2.30
CA VAL A 144 -41.66 -11.56 -2.17
C VAL A 144 -43.18 -11.65 -2.28
N GLN A 145 -43.94 -11.02 -1.39
CA GLN A 145 -45.41 -10.98 -1.47
C GLN A 145 -45.88 -9.69 -2.14
N LEU A 146 -46.83 -9.81 -3.07
CA LEU A 146 -47.46 -8.73 -3.82
C LEU A 146 -48.96 -8.71 -3.51
N THR A 147 -49.52 -7.57 -3.14
CA THR A 147 -50.95 -7.38 -2.95
C THR A 147 -51.54 -6.66 -4.17
N ILE A 148 -52.58 -7.24 -4.78
CA ILE A 148 -53.40 -6.64 -5.84
C ILE A 148 -54.86 -6.81 -5.42
N ASP A 149 -55.64 -5.71 -5.35
CA ASP A 149 -57.08 -5.79 -5.02
C ASP A 149 -57.33 -6.55 -3.71
N GLU A 150 -56.57 -6.21 -2.66
CA GLU A 150 -56.57 -6.85 -1.33
C GLU A 150 -56.19 -8.35 -1.31
N LYS A 151 -55.86 -8.95 -2.46
CA LYS A 151 -55.41 -10.34 -2.60
C LYS A 151 -53.90 -10.42 -2.63
N LYS A 152 -53.35 -11.34 -1.82
CA LYS A 152 -51.90 -11.61 -1.76
C LYS A 152 -51.48 -12.65 -2.80
N TYR A 153 -50.51 -12.28 -3.63
CA TYR A 153 -49.84 -13.08 -4.64
C TYR A 153 -48.38 -13.33 -4.23
N ARG A 154 -47.83 -14.51 -4.56
CA ARG A 154 -46.44 -14.87 -4.24
C ARG A 154 -45.54 -14.62 -5.46
N GLY A 155 -44.61 -13.67 -5.33
CA GLY A 155 -43.52 -13.40 -6.27
C GLY A 155 -42.23 -14.13 -5.91
N PHE A 156 -41.32 -14.23 -6.87
CA PHE A 156 -40.04 -14.91 -6.72
C PHE A 156 -38.90 -14.06 -7.28
N ALA A 157 -37.81 -13.96 -6.53
CA ALA A 157 -36.56 -13.36 -7.01
C ALA A 157 -35.79 -14.37 -7.88
N PHE A 158 -35.65 -14.07 -9.17
CA PHE A 158 -34.97 -14.94 -10.14
C PHE A 158 -33.45 -14.73 -10.13
N SER A 159 -33.01 -13.47 -9.99
CA SER A 159 -31.60 -13.04 -9.94
C SER A 159 -31.47 -11.83 -9.00
N PRO A 160 -30.26 -11.48 -8.50
CA PRO A 160 -30.05 -10.22 -7.78
C PRO A 160 -30.53 -9.03 -8.61
N GLY A 161 -31.39 -8.17 -8.04
CA GLY A 161 -31.93 -6.98 -8.72
C GLY A 161 -33.07 -7.23 -9.70
N GLU A 162 -33.63 -8.45 -9.74
CA GLU A 162 -34.74 -8.83 -10.64
C GLU A 162 -35.87 -9.56 -9.89
N VAL A 163 -37.10 -9.06 -10.05
CA VAL A 163 -38.30 -9.66 -9.45
C VAL A 163 -39.36 -9.93 -10.51
N CYS A 164 -39.96 -11.11 -10.44
CA CYS A 164 -41.04 -11.55 -11.32
C CYS A 164 -42.39 -11.56 -10.60
N PHE A 165 -43.42 -11.08 -11.28
CA PHE A 165 -44.81 -11.18 -10.86
C PHE A 165 -45.61 -12.02 -11.85
N LYS A 166 -46.57 -12.78 -11.34
CA LYS A 166 -47.56 -13.51 -12.14
C LYS A 166 -48.82 -12.65 -12.24
N LEU A 167 -49.33 -12.48 -13.45
CA LEU A 167 -50.58 -11.78 -13.73
C LEU A 167 -51.71 -12.81 -13.87
N ASP A 168 -52.94 -12.42 -13.52
CA ASP A 168 -54.13 -13.29 -13.60
C ASP A 168 -54.99 -13.03 -14.85
N GLY A 169 -54.46 -12.24 -15.79
CA GLY A 169 -55.05 -11.99 -17.12
C GLY A 169 -56.17 -10.95 -17.16
N LYS A 170 -56.42 -10.22 -16.07
CA LYS A 170 -57.52 -9.23 -15.97
C LYS A 170 -57.16 -7.80 -16.38
N TYR A 171 -55.89 -7.51 -16.58
CA TYR A 171 -55.36 -6.15 -16.76
C TYR A 171 -54.92 -5.93 -18.20
N GLU A 172 -55.25 -4.77 -18.75
CA GLU A 172 -54.83 -4.36 -20.09
C GLU A 172 -53.61 -3.45 -20.06
N ARG A 173 -53.42 -2.70 -18.96
CA ARG A 173 -52.38 -1.67 -18.90
C ARG A 173 -51.68 -1.62 -17.54
N LEU A 174 -50.40 -1.29 -17.54
CA LEU A 174 -49.59 -1.05 -16.35
C LEU A 174 -48.95 0.34 -16.46
N GLU A 175 -49.02 1.12 -15.38
CA GLU A 175 -48.28 2.36 -15.20
C GLU A 175 -47.28 2.18 -14.05
N VAL A 176 -46.08 2.71 -14.17
CA VAL A 176 -45.08 2.73 -13.08
C VAL A 176 -44.18 3.95 -13.21
N PHE A 177 -43.80 4.56 -12.10
CA PHE A 177 -42.81 5.62 -12.06
C PHE A 177 -41.46 5.05 -11.65
N VAL A 178 -40.38 5.48 -12.28
CA VAL A 178 -39.04 4.98 -11.95
C VAL A 178 -38.08 6.13 -11.69
N TYR A 179 -37.34 6.06 -10.59
CA TYR A 179 -36.28 7.02 -10.28
C TYR A 179 -35.08 6.33 -9.63
N TYR A 180 -33.95 7.03 -9.57
CA TYR A 180 -32.71 6.52 -9.01
C TYR A 180 -32.27 7.33 -7.79
N LYS A 181 -31.96 6.65 -6.68
CA LYS A 181 -31.40 7.23 -5.45
C LYS A 181 -30.02 6.64 -5.20
N GLN A 182 -28.98 7.46 -5.30
CA GLN A 182 -27.60 7.03 -5.09
C GLN A 182 -27.35 6.75 -3.61
N GLN A 183 -26.84 5.56 -3.30
CA GLN A 183 -26.21 5.25 -2.01
C GLN A 183 -24.70 5.03 -2.21
N THR A 184 -24.31 4.23 -3.21
CA THR A 184 -22.98 4.13 -3.85
C THR A 184 -23.15 3.50 -5.24
N GLY A 185 -22.55 4.02 -6.32
CA GLY A 185 -22.62 3.43 -7.68
C GLY A 185 -24.03 3.35 -8.33
N LEU A 186 -24.09 3.38 -9.68
CA LEU A 186 -25.32 3.41 -10.48
C LEU A 186 -25.69 2.04 -11.08
N PRO A 187 -26.98 1.66 -11.13
CA PRO A 187 -27.58 1.09 -12.34
C PRO A 187 -27.97 2.24 -13.29
N PRO A 188 -27.37 2.35 -14.49
CA PRO A 188 -27.78 3.35 -15.46
C PRO A 188 -29.17 3.10 -16.01
N PHE A 189 -29.80 1.93 -15.78
CA PHE A 189 -31.11 1.60 -16.34
C PHE A 189 -32.06 0.89 -15.36
N ALA A 190 -33.34 1.21 -15.46
CA ALA A 190 -34.43 0.34 -15.00
C ALA A 190 -35.13 -0.28 -16.20
N ALA A 191 -35.52 -1.55 -16.07
CA ALA A 191 -36.09 -2.33 -17.15
C ALA A 191 -37.36 -3.07 -16.72
N LEU A 192 -38.31 -3.17 -17.65
CA LEU A 192 -39.52 -3.98 -17.55
C LEU A 192 -39.65 -4.86 -18.79
N ASP A 193 -39.70 -6.19 -18.60
CA ASP A 193 -39.87 -7.18 -19.67
C ASP A 193 -40.79 -8.31 -19.20
N CYS A 194 -41.32 -9.11 -20.12
CA CYS A 194 -42.10 -10.31 -19.83
C CYS A 194 -41.22 -11.56 -19.68
N ARG A 195 -39.89 -11.40 -19.62
CA ARG A 195 -38.88 -12.47 -19.58
C ARG A 195 -37.71 -12.09 -18.64
N PRO A 196 -36.94 -13.06 -18.08
CA PRO A 196 -35.76 -12.77 -17.25
C PRO A 196 -34.68 -12.00 -18.04
N LEU A 197 -34.20 -10.88 -17.53
CA LEU A 197 -33.33 -9.88 -18.18
C LEU A 197 -31.86 -9.92 -17.73
N VAL A 198 -31.60 -10.05 -16.42
CA VAL A 198 -30.26 -9.76 -15.85
C VAL A 198 -29.17 -10.64 -16.46
N LYS A 199 -29.36 -11.97 -16.51
CA LYS A 199 -28.39 -12.90 -17.11
C LYS A 199 -28.10 -12.57 -18.58
N ARG A 200 -29.13 -12.19 -19.34
CA ARG A 200 -29.01 -11.86 -20.77
C ARG A 200 -28.24 -10.55 -20.95
N ALA A 201 -28.51 -9.53 -20.14
CA ALA A 201 -27.83 -8.24 -20.22
C ALA A 201 -26.32 -8.35 -19.91
N THR A 202 -25.95 -9.17 -18.93
CA THR A 202 -24.54 -9.46 -18.63
C THR A 202 -23.82 -10.14 -19.79
N ASP A 203 -24.47 -11.09 -20.48
CA ASP A 203 -23.91 -11.78 -21.65
C ASP A 203 -23.71 -10.82 -22.84
N TYR A 204 -24.71 -10.00 -23.18
CA TYR A 204 -24.57 -8.96 -24.21
C TYR A 204 -23.39 -8.02 -23.93
N ARG A 205 -23.27 -7.57 -22.69
CA ARG A 205 -22.20 -6.67 -22.25
C ARG A 205 -20.81 -7.32 -22.36
N SER A 206 -20.65 -8.55 -21.90
CA SER A 206 -19.34 -9.24 -21.94
C SER A 206 -18.84 -9.38 -23.38
N VAL A 207 -19.73 -9.71 -24.31
CA VAL A 207 -19.40 -9.74 -25.75
C VAL A 207 -19.06 -8.34 -26.27
N GLN A 208 -19.82 -7.31 -25.92
CA GLN A 208 -19.53 -5.92 -26.34
C GLN A 208 -18.17 -5.43 -25.82
N GLU A 209 -17.83 -5.73 -24.56
CA GLU A 209 -16.51 -5.45 -23.98
C GLU A 209 -15.40 -6.11 -24.81
N SER A 210 -15.59 -7.35 -25.27
CA SER A 210 -14.62 -8.01 -26.17
C SER A 210 -14.56 -7.45 -27.60
N LEU A 211 -15.63 -6.80 -28.07
CA LEU A 211 -15.67 -6.17 -29.39
C LEU A 211 -14.97 -4.81 -29.39
N TRP A 212 -15.02 -4.06 -28.28
CA TRP A 212 -14.30 -2.79 -28.15
C TRP A 212 -12.81 -2.95 -28.45
N ASP A 213 -12.19 -4.02 -27.96
CA ASP A 213 -10.77 -4.33 -28.21
C ASP A 213 -10.48 -4.50 -29.70
N LYS A 214 -11.35 -5.21 -30.42
CA LYS A 214 -11.18 -5.47 -31.86
C LYS A 214 -11.38 -4.21 -32.70
N VAL A 215 -12.39 -3.41 -32.35
CA VAL A 215 -12.66 -2.14 -33.05
C VAL A 215 -11.52 -1.15 -32.79
N ALA A 216 -11.07 -1.01 -31.54
CA ALA A 216 -9.95 -0.14 -31.20
C ALA A 216 -8.66 -0.50 -31.94
N ALA A 217 -8.40 -1.80 -32.17
CA ALA A 217 -7.25 -2.26 -32.94
C ALA A 217 -7.31 -1.90 -34.44
N ASP A 218 -8.51 -1.84 -35.03
CA ASP A 218 -8.71 -1.56 -36.45
C ASP A 218 -8.88 -0.06 -36.77
N PHE A 219 -9.36 0.74 -35.82
CA PHE A 219 -9.65 2.17 -35.96
C PHE A 219 -8.75 2.99 -35.06
N ARG A 220 -7.48 3.12 -35.48
CA ARG A 220 -6.40 3.71 -34.68
C ARG A 220 -6.31 5.23 -34.80
N ASP A 221 -7.12 5.87 -35.64
CA ASP A 221 -7.09 7.33 -35.76
C ASP A 221 -7.60 8.02 -34.48
N ARG A 222 -7.03 9.20 -34.18
CA ARG A 222 -7.29 9.92 -32.93
C ARG A 222 -8.77 10.21 -32.74
N GLN A 223 -9.48 10.61 -33.79
CA GLN A 223 -10.89 10.97 -33.70
C GLN A 223 -11.73 9.75 -33.31
N SER A 224 -11.54 8.61 -33.98
CA SER A 224 -12.21 7.36 -33.60
C SER A 224 -11.92 6.97 -32.15
N GLN A 225 -10.67 7.06 -31.67
CA GLN A 225 -10.32 6.72 -30.29
C GLN A 225 -11.02 7.62 -29.26
N ILE A 226 -11.09 8.93 -29.51
CA ILE A 226 -11.80 9.88 -28.66
C ILE A 226 -13.30 9.54 -28.65
N GLU A 227 -13.93 9.35 -29.81
CA GLU A 227 -15.35 9.01 -29.90
C GLU A 227 -15.67 7.69 -29.19
N MET A 228 -14.88 6.66 -29.42
CA MET A 228 -15.02 5.36 -28.77
C MET A 228 -14.91 5.49 -27.24
N GLU A 229 -13.96 6.28 -26.74
CA GLU A 229 -13.82 6.54 -25.30
C GLU A 229 -15.08 7.19 -24.71
N PHE A 230 -15.58 8.26 -25.34
CA PHE A 230 -16.80 8.97 -24.91
C PHE A 230 -18.03 8.05 -24.96
N GLU A 231 -18.24 7.36 -26.07
CA GLU A 231 -19.40 6.49 -26.25
C GLU A 231 -19.36 5.26 -25.33
N ARG A 232 -18.16 4.70 -25.07
CA ARG A 232 -17.97 3.60 -24.11
C ARG A 232 -18.22 4.06 -22.69
N ARG A 233 -17.65 5.20 -22.28
CA ARG A 233 -17.83 5.78 -20.94
C ARG A 233 -19.29 6.12 -20.65
N ASP A 234 -19.97 6.74 -21.61
CA ASP A 234 -21.37 7.16 -21.45
C ASP A 234 -22.35 5.99 -21.66
N GLY A 235 -21.82 4.82 -22.02
CA GLY A 235 -22.56 3.57 -22.19
C GLY A 235 -23.51 3.56 -23.38
N ILE A 236 -23.19 4.28 -24.44
CA ILE A 236 -24.01 4.40 -25.66
C ILE A 236 -24.28 3.03 -26.28
N TRP A 237 -23.30 2.12 -26.22
CA TRP A 237 -23.41 0.77 -26.78
C TRP A 237 -23.90 -0.28 -25.79
N ASN A 238 -24.09 0.06 -24.51
CA ASN A 238 -24.42 -0.90 -23.45
C ASN A 238 -25.92 -1.26 -23.39
N ASP A 239 -26.71 -0.81 -24.37
CA ASP A 239 -28.16 -1.02 -24.41
C ASP A 239 -28.55 -2.44 -24.82
N TYR A 240 -29.54 -2.99 -24.13
CA TYR A 240 -30.11 -4.34 -24.27
C TYR A 240 -30.96 -4.56 -25.57
N ALA A 241 -30.83 -3.67 -26.59
CA ALA A 241 -31.37 -3.69 -27.98
C ALA A 241 -32.76 -3.03 -28.23
N PRO A 242 -33.02 -2.33 -29.38
CA PRO A 242 -32.88 -2.88 -30.74
C PRO A 242 -32.27 -2.01 -31.85
N THR A 243 -31.85 -0.76 -31.65
CA THR A 243 -31.28 0.02 -32.77
C THR A 243 -29.77 -0.14 -32.89
N TRP A 244 -29.06 -0.33 -31.76
CA TRP A 244 -27.59 -0.25 -31.68
C TRP A 244 -27.01 0.87 -32.54
N ALA A 245 -27.80 1.95 -32.66
CA ALA A 245 -27.37 3.16 -33.28
C ALA A 245 -26.34 3.70 -32.31
N GLY A 246 -25.11 3.93 -32.77
CA GLY A 246 -24.14 4.67 -32.00
C GLY A 246 -24.68 6.05 -31.61
N ALA A 247 -23.82 6.92 -31.09
CA ALA A 247 -24.30 8.20 -30.61
C ALA A 247 -25.08 9.00 -31.69
N SER A 248 -26.18 9.63 -31.27
CA SER A 248 -26.98 10.48 -32.15
C SER A 248 -26.25 11.77 -32.49
N ASP A 249 -26.62 12.44 -33.58
CA ASP A 249 -26.06 13.76 -33.88
C ASP A 249 -26.35 14.77 -32.75
N ALA A 250 -27.49 14.68 -32.07
CA ALA A 250 -27.80 15.52 -30.92
C ALA A 250 -26.82 15.30 -29.75
N TYR A 251 -26.37 14.06 -29.53
CA TYR A 251 -25.31 13.76 -28.56
C TYR A 251 -24.01 14.47 -28.94
N TYR A 252 -23.60 14.38 -30.21
CA TYR A 252 -22.38 15.02 -30.68
C TYR A 252 -22.46 16.55 -30.66
N VAL A 253 -23.62 17.15 -30.95
CA VAL A 253 -23.83 18.60 -30.79
C VAL A 253 -23.67 19.02 -29.34
N ALA A 254 -24.22 18.26 -28.38
CA ALA A 254 -24.05 18.54 -26.96
C ALA A 254 -22.56 18.43 -26.53
N ARG A 255 -21.84 17.43 -27.02
CA ARG A 255 -20.39 17.29 -26.79
C ARG A 255 -19.58 18.42 -27.45
N ALA A 256 -20.00 18.89 -28.62
CA ALA A 256 -19.38 20.04 -29.29
C ALA A 256 -19.55 21.34 -28.46
N GLN A 257 -20.73 21.55 -27.84
CA GLN A 257 -20.96 22.69 -26.93
C GLN A 257 -19.99 22.67 -25.74
N GLU A 258 -19.85 21.53 -25.07
CA GLU A 258 -18.92 21.36 -23.96
C GLU A 258 -17.46 21.60 -24.40
N ARG A 259 -17.08 21.09 -25.59
CA ARG A 259 -15.73 21.25 -26.13
C ARG A 259 -15.41 22.68 -26.56
N VAL A 260 -16.35 23.42 -27.14
CA VAL A 260 -16.15 24.84 -27.48
C VAL A 260 -15.96 25.69 -26.24
N GLU A 261 -16.74 25.45 -25.19
CA GLU A 261 -16.56 26.17 -23.92
C GLU A 261 -15.19 25.86 -23.30
N LEU A 262 -14.75 24.60 -23.33
CA LEU A 262 -13.40 24.25 -22.92
C LEU A 262 -12.34 24.90 -23.82
N ALA A 263 -12.54 24.96 -25.14
CA ALA A 263 -11.64 25.63 -26.08
C ALA A 263 -11.54 27.13 -25.81
N ARG A 264 -12.63 27.80 -25.41
CA ARG A 264 -12.64 29.19 -24.96
C ARG A 264 -11.75 29.41 -23.74
N LYS A 265 -11.94 28.61 -22.69
CA LYS A 265 -11.08 28.65 -21.49
C LYS A 265 -9.61 28.36 -21.83
N THR A 266 -9.39 27.41 -22.75
CA THR A 266 -8.05 27.05 -23.24
C THR A 266 -7.40 28.23 -23.97
N LEU A 267 -8.16 28.95 -24.81
CA LEU A 267 -7.68 30.14 -25.51
C LEU A 267 -7.29 31.24 -24.52
N GLU A 268 -8.15 31.54 -23.55
CA GLU A 268 -7.88 32.53 -22.49
C GLU A 268 -6.62 32.17 -21.70
N PHE A 269 -6.44 30.89 -21.39
CA PHE A 269 -5.24 30.38 -20.73
C PHE A 269 -3.98 30.58 -21.58
N VAL A 270 -3.99 30.16 -22.84
CA VAL A 270 -2.84 30.28 -23.74
C VAL A 270 -2.51 31.73 -24.07
N GLU A 271 -3.52 32.60 -24.17
CA GLU A 271 -3.33 34.03 -24.47
C GLU A 271 -2.60 34.79 -23.38
N LYS A 272 -2.49 34.24 -22.16
CA LYS A 272 -1.56 34.74 -21.12
C LYS A 272 -0.10 34.73 -21.58
N THR A 273 0.25 33.85 -22.52
CA THR A 273 1.60 33.75 -23.11
C THR A 273 1.75 34.48 -24.44
N GLY A 274 0.65 35.01 -25.00
CA GLY A 274 0.64 35.80 -26.23
C GLY A 274 -0.61 35.53 -27.10
N PRO A 275 -1.02 36.51 -27.93
CA PRO A 275 -2.30 36.46 -28.65
C PRO A 275 -2.35 35.33 -29.70
N ARG A 276 -3.56 34.82 -29.98
CA ARG A 276 -3.83 33.80 -31.00
C ARG A 276 -5.00 34.20 -31.93
N PRO A 277 -4.89 35.30 -32.69
CA PRO A 277 -6.02 35.95 -33.37
C PRO A 277 -6.72 35.05 -34.41
N LYS A 278 -5.98 34.18 -35.11
CA LYS A 278 -6.57 33.24 -36.07
C LYS A 278 -7.47 32.22 -35.36
N MET A 279 -6.97 31.59 -34.31
CA MET A 279 -7.71 30.59 -33.54
C MET A 279 -8.89 31.22 -32.78
N ALA A 280 -8.74 32.47 -32.31
CA ALA A 280 -9.83 33.23 -31.70
C ALA A 280 -10.99 33.48 -32.69
N ALA A 281 -10.68 33.85 -33.94
CA ALA A 281 -11.68 34.03 -34.99
C ALA A 281 -12.38 32.70 -35.35
N GLU A 282 -11.62 31.61 -35.47
CA GLU A 282 -12.16 30.27 -35.72
C GLU A 282 -13.08 29.79 -34.60
N LEU A 283 -12.69 30.01 -33.33
CA LEU A 283 -13.51 29.65 -32.16
C LEU A 283 -14.85 30.39 -32.17
N LYS A 284 -14.82 31.69 -32.44
CA LYS A 284 -16.03 32.51 -32.55
C LYS A 284 -16.95 32.01 -33.66
N ALA A 285 -16.40 31.62 -34.81
CA ALA A 285 -17.18 31.07 -35.92
C ALA A 285 -17.82 29.72 -35.56
N LEU A 286 -17.08 28.82 -34.91
CA LEU A 286 -17.61 27.54 -34.43
C LEU A 286 -18.71 27.72 -33.39
N GLN A 287 -18.52 28.62 -32.43
CA GLN A 287 -19.51 28.92 -31.40
C GLN A 287 -20.83 29.41 -32.03
N GLN A 288 -20.76 30.36 -32.98
CA GLN A 288 -21.94 30.84 -33.70
C GLN A 288 -22.65 29.75 -34.51
N ARG A 289 -21.89 28.82 -35.09
CA ARG A 289 -22.46 27.68 -35.85
C ARG A 289 -23.20 26.72 -34.92
N ILE A 290 -22.64 26.39 -33.76
CA ILE A 290 -23.27 25.56 -32.73
C ILE A 290 -24.55 26.21 -32.20
N GLU A 291 -24.51 27.49 -31.83
CA GLU A 291 -25.67 28.25 -31.36
C GLU A 291 -26.81 28.22 -32.38
N ARG A 292 -26.49 28.37 -33.67
CA ARG A 292 -27.47 28.33 -34.76
C ARG A 292 -28.13 26.95 -34.88
N ILE A 293 -27.34 25.87 -34.90
CA ILE A 293 -27.80 24.46 -34.94
C ILE A 293 -28.75 24.16 -33.76
N VAL A 294 -28.35 24.57 -32.55
CA VAL A 294 -29.14 24.36 -31.33
C VAL A 294 -30.45 25.15 -31.37
N SER A 295 -30.41 26.42 -31.78
CA SER A 295 -31.60 27.28 -31.85
C SER A 295 -32.65 26.81 -32.88
N GLN A 296 -32.19 26.17 -33.95
CA GLN A 296 -33.04 25.71 -35.04
C GLN A 296 -33.58 24.29 -34.81
N GLN A 297 -33.24 23.63 -33.70
CA GLN A 297 -33.56 22.22 -33.40
C GLN A 297 -33.16 21.25 -34.53
N HIS A 298 -32.17 21.64 -35.34
CA HIS A 298 -31.63 20.81 -36.41
C HIS A 298 -30.35 20.15 -35.91
N SER A 299 -30.31 18.82 -35.85
CA SER A 299 -29.13 18.05 -35.40
C SER A 299 -28.55 17.22 -36.55
N SER A 300 -28.08 17.84 -37.63
CA SER A 300 -27.39 17.11 -38.71
C SER A 300 -25.92 17.50 -38.75
N GLY A 301 -25.01 16.53 -38.85
CA GLY A 301 -23.56 16.78 -38.91
C GLY A 301 -22.96 17.14 -37.54
N GLY A 302 -23.58 16.63 -36.46
CA GLY A 302 -23.13 16.87 -35.10
C GLY A 302 -21.74 16.28 -34.86
N ARG A 303 -21.47 15.09 -35.43
CA ARG A 303 -20.17 14.41 -35.31
C ARG A 303 -19.02 15.23 -35.90
N ASP A 304 -19.19 15.76 -37.11
CA ASP A 304 -18.18 16.62 -37.75
C ASP A 304 -17.94 17.89 -36.94
N LEU A 305 -19.02 18.49 -36.42
CA LEU A 305 -18.92 19.65 -35.54
C LEU A 305 -18.15 19.33 -34.26
N PHE A 306 -18.38 18.16 -33.66
CA PHE A 306 -17.60 17.71 -32.51
C PHE A 306 -16.11 17.56 -32.86
N ALA A 307 -15.78 16.90 -33.98
CA ALA A 307 -14.41 16.75 -34.46
C ALA A 307 -13.71 18.13 -34.68
N GLU A 308 -14.38 19.07 -35.36
CA GLU A 308 -13.87 20.43 -35.58
C GLU A 308 -13.52 21.14 -34.26
N THR A 309 -14.35 20.96 -33.22
CA THR A 309 -14.13 21.60 -31.90
C THR A 309 -13.00 20.95 -31.11
N VAL A 310 -12.85 19.64 -31.21
CA VAL A 310 -11.74 18.88 -30.64
C VAL A 310 -10.42 19.33 -31.29
N ASP A 311 -10.39 19.44 -32.61
CA ASP A 311 -9.21 19.85 -33.38
C ASP A 311 -8.79 21.29 -33.12
N LEU A 312 -9.75 22.22 -33.08
CA LEU A 312 -9.45 23.61 -32.76
C LEU A 312 -8.84 23.72 -31.36
N ARG A 313 -9.44 23.05 -30.36
CA ARG A 313 -8.90 23.06 -29.01
C ARG A 313 -7.46 22.53 -28.97
N ARG A 314 -7.20 21.38 -29.62
CA ARG A 314 -5.85 20.79 -29.69
C ARG A 314 -4.84 21.79 -30.25
N ARG A 315 -5.18 22.47 -31.35
CA ARG A 315 -4.31 23.50 -31.95
C ARG A 315 -4.07 24.68 -31.00
N ILE A 316 -5.10 25.13 -30.28
CA ILE A 316 -4.97 26.19 -29.27
C ILE A 316 -3.99 25.76 -28.18
N ILE A 317 -4.24 24.62 -27.51
CA ILE A 317 -3.41 24.19 -26.38
C ILE A 317 -1.97 23.88 -26.80
N PHE A 318 -1.76 23.25 -27.96
CA PHE A 318 -0.42 22.94 -28.47
C PHE A 318 0.38 24.17 -28.91
N SER A 319 -0.25 25.33 -29.01
CA SER A 319 0.45 26.59 -29.22
C SER A 319 1.03 27.18 -27.93
N HIS A 320 0.81 26.55 -26.77
CA HIS A 320 1.41 26.97 -25.50
C HIS A 320 2.92 26.69 -25.48
N PRO A 321 3.77 27.65 -25.09
CA PRO A 321 5.23 27.51 -25.17
C PRO A 321 5.81 26.39 -24.28
N ALA A 322 5.13 25.99 -23.21
CA ALA A 322 5.57 24.85 -22.38
C ALA A 322 5.65 23.52 -23.16
N LEU A 323 4.90 23.42 -24.27
CA LEU A 323 4.85 22.26 -25.17
C LEU A 323 5.84 22.37 -26.33
N ASP A 324 6.75 23.34 -26.33
CA ASP A 324 7.73 23.57 -27.40
C ASP A 324 8.89 22.54 -27.34
N PHE A 325 8.58 21.31 -27.73
CA PHE A 325 9.53 20.20 -27.91
C PHE A 325 8.93 19.16 -28.86
N ASP A 326 9.78 18.41 -29.55
CA ASP A 326 9.38 17.55 -30.67
C ASP A 326 9.37 16.04 -30.35
N GLN A 327 9.92 15.65 -29.20
CA GLN A 327 10.12 14.26 -28.84
C GLN A 327 9.64 13.95 -27.41
N LEU A 328 8.97 12.80 -27.27
CA LEU A 328 8.60 12.21 -25.99
C LEU A 328 9.24 10.83 -25.85
N LEU A 329 9.80 10.53 -24.69
CA LEU A 329 10.08 9.17 -24.25
C LEU A 329 8.80 8.58 -23.64
N VAL A 330 8.46 7.34 -23.98
CA VAL A 330 7.38 6.56 -23.37
C VAL A 330 7.86 5.13 -23.12
N ALA A 331 7.33 4.48 -22.08
CA ALA A 331 7.57 3.08 -21.80
C ALA A 331 6.38 2.22 -22.26
N LYS A 332 6.62 1.21 -23.10
CA LYS A 332 5.60 0.26 -23.55
C LYS A 332 5.79 -1.11 -22.92
N ARG A 333 4.83 -1.52 -22.10
CA ARG A 333 4.81 -2.79 -21.36
C ARG A 333 3.39 -3.11 -20.89
N PRO A 334 3.08 -4.35 -20.50
CA PRO A 334 1.82 -4.62 -19.81
C PRO A 334 1.82 -3.98 -18.42
N PRO A 335 0.63 -3.71 -17.85
CA PRO A 335 0.51 -3.46 -16.41
C PRO A 335 1.10 -4.63 -15.59
N PRO A 336 1.61 -4.38 -14.36
CA PRO A 336 2.08 -5.43 -13.48
C PRO A 336 1.01 -6.50 -13.22
N THR A 337 1.44 -7.76 -13.10
CA THR A 337 0.54 -8.92 -12.92
C THR A 337 -0.01 -9.08 -11.51
N LEU A 338 0.37 -8.20 -10.60
CA LEU A 338 -0.09 -8.16 -9.23
C LEU A 338 -0.30 -6.70 -8.84
N SER A 339 -1.39 -6.38 -8.12
CA SER A 339 -1.77 -5.01 -7.73
C SER A 339 -1.44 -4.76 -6.25
N ALA A 340 -0.16 -4.52 -5.93
CA ALA A 340 0.30 -4.07 -4.61
C ALA A 340 1.65 -3.35 -4.73
N PRO A 341 1.88 -2.24 -3.99
CA PRO A 341 2.99 -1.33 -4.20
C PRO A 341 4.35 -2.02 -4.03
N GLY A 342 4.44 -2.96 -3.10
CA GLY A 342 5.63 -3.78 -2.89
C GLY A 342 6.04 -4.56 -4.14
N ASP A 343 5.05 -5.13 -4.83
CA ASP A 343 5.26 -6.19 -5.81
C ASP A 343 5.32 -5.70 -7.25
N ASN A 344 4.75 -4.52 -7.49
CA ASN A 344 4.79 -3.87 -8.80
C ASN A 344 6.23 -3.63 -9.29
N TYR A 345 7.22 -3.58 -8.38
CA TYR A 345 8.63 -3.33 -8.70
C TYR A 345 9.50 -4.58 -8.81
N TYR A 346 8.99 -5.77 -8.47
CA TYR A 346 9.79 -6.98 -8.63
C TYR A 346 9.78 -7.44 -10.08
N ALA A 347 10.95 -7.83 -10.58
CA ALA A 347 11.08 -8.35 -11.95
C ALA A 347 10.16 -9.55 -12.20
N LEU A 348 9.91 -10.37 -11.18
CA LEU A 348 9.06 -11.57 -11.28
C LEU A 348 7.56 -11.26 -11.52
N HIS A 349 7.10 -10.04 -11.27
CA HIS A 349 5.70 -9.62 -11.47
C HIS A 349 5.48 -8.79 -12.73
N ASN A 350 6.54 -8.46 -13.47
CA ASN A 350 6.48 -7.62 -14.65
C ASN A 350 6.56 -8.44 -15.95
N GLY A 351 5.72 -8.07 -16.91
CA GLY A 351 5.65 -8.72 -18.21
C GLY A 351 6.57 -8.05 -19.24
N PRO A 352 7.04 -8.79 -20.25
CA PRO A 352 7.92 -8.23 -21.27
C PRO A 352 7.16 -7.30 -22.23
N GLY A 353 7.83 -6.29 -22.76
CA GLY A 353 7.28 -5.36 -23.74
C GLY A 353 8.36 -4.70 -24.60
N PRO A 354 8.00 -3.86 -25.58
CA PRO A 354 8.95 -3.09 -26.38
C PRO A 354 9.93 -2.25 -25.54
N GLY A 355 9.54 -1.86 -24.32
CA GLY A 355 10.36 -1.08 -23.41
C GLY A 355 10.36 0.39 -23.80
N LEU A 356 11.54 0.98 -23.98
CA LEU A 356 11.70 2.41 -24.24
C LEU A 356 11.42 2.77 -25.71
N VAL A 357 10.48 3.70 -25.93
CA VAL A 357 10.08 4.19 -27.24
C VAL A 357 10.14 5.71 -27.28
N VAL A 358 10.77 6.26 -28.33
CA VAL A 358 10.71 7.70 -28.62
C VAL A 358 9.57 7.96 -29.60
N LEU A 359 8.66 8.84 -29.22
CA LEU A 359 7.62 9.39 -30.08
C LEU A 359 8.11 10.71 -30.68
N GLU A 360 8.38 10.71 -31.97
CA GLU A 360 8.75 11.90 -32.73
C GLU A 360 7.51 12.53 -33.38
N ASN A 361 7.51 13.86 -33.48
CA ASN A 361 6.36 14.62 -33.98
C ASN A 361 5.07 14.30 -33.23
N TRP A 362 5.16 14.11 -31.91
CA TRP A 362 4.07 13.63 -31.04
C TRP A 362 2.80 14.50 -31.05
N LYS A 363 2.89 15.74 -31.56
CA LYS A 363 1.74 16.63 -31.73
C LYS A 363 0.84 16.23 -32.91
N GLN A 364 1.34 15.44 -33.86
CA GLN A 364 0.57 14.92 -34.99
C GLN A 364 -0.32 13.74 -34.56
N ASP A 365 -1.32 13.39 -35.38
CA ASP A 365 -2.26 12.30 -35.05
C ASP A 365 -1.62 10.91 -35.09
N GLN A 366 -0.51 10.75 -35.81
CA GLN A 366 0.28 9.52 -35.87
C GLN A 366 1.75 9.83 -35.60
N PRO A 367 2.17 9.86 -34.32
CA PRO A 367 3.57 10.01 -33.97
C PRO A 367 4.44 8.90 -34.58
N ARG A 368 5.68 9.23 -34.96
CA ARG A 368 6.65 8.20 -35.40
C ARG A 368 7.29 7.57 -34.18
N GLU A 369 7.28 6.23 -34.12
CA GLU A 369 7.89 5.48 -33.02
C GLU A 369 9.29 4.99 -33.35
N THR A 370 10.23 5.21 -32.43
CA THR A 370 11.57 4.64 -32.47
C THR A 370 11.81 3.80 -31.23
N LEU A 371 11.97 2.47 -31.39
CA LEU A 371 12.22 1.53 -30.30
C LEU A 371 13.71 1.51 -29.93
N LEU A 372 14.07 2.03 -28.76
CA LEU A 372 15.47 2.20 -28.36
C LEU A 372 16.19 0.86 -28.08
N LEU A 373 15.46 -0.14 -27.57
CA LEU A 373 16.05 -1.42 -27.13
C LEU A 373 16.02 -2.53 -28.19
N LYS A 374 15.48 -2.24 -29.38
CA LYS A 374 15.29 -3.23 -30.45
C LYS A 374 16.61 -3.90 -30.83
N GLY A 375 16.71 -5.21 -30.59
CA GLY A 375 17.88 -6.03 -30.93
C GLY A 375 19.12 -5.79 -30.06
N LYS A 376 19.00 -5.12 -28.91
CA LYS A 376 20.14 -4.78 -28.03
C LYS A 376 20.18 -5.56 -26.72
N LEU A 377 19.01 -5.95 -26.22
CA LEU A 377 18.83 -6.75 -25.00
C LEU A 377 17.99 -7.99 -25.32
N PRO A 378 18.04 -9.03 -24.47
CA PRO A 378 17.17 -10.20 -24.60
C PRO A 378 15.68 -9.83 -24.50
N LYS A 379 14.79 -10.83 -24.45
CA LYS A 379 13.39 -10.57 -24.10
C LYS A 379 13.31 -10.23 -22.61
N GLY A 380 12.65 -9.13 -22.27
CA GLY A 380 12.60 -8.66 -20.89
C GLY A 380 11.65 -7.49 -20.68
N ALA A 381 11.68 -6.92 -19.49
CA ALA A 381 10.89 -5.75 -19.09
C ALA A 381 11.80 -4.55 -18.84
N ALA A 382 11.46 -3.39 -19.40
CA ALA A 382 12.11 -2.11 -19.11
C ALA A 382 11.12 -1.20 -18.36
N MET A 383 11.57 -0.56 -17.28
CA MET A 383 10.74 0.26 -16.40
C MET A 383 11.52 1.43 -15.81
N HIS A 384 10.80 2.44 -15.31
CA HIS A 384 11.30 3.49 -14.43
C HIS A 384 12.45 4.27 -15.07
N ALA A 385 12.16 4.85 -16.24
CA ALA A 385 13.15 5.64 -16.95
C ALA A 385 13.28 7.06 -16.37
N ASP A 386 14.48 7.61 -16.41
CA ASP A 386 14.74 9.04 -16.23
C ASP A 386 15.57 9.59 -17.40
N VAL A 387 15.31 10.84 -17.78
CA VAL A 387 16.00 11.55 -18.87
C VAL A 387 17.01 12.51 -18.27
N SER A 388 18.24 12.45 -18.76
CA SER A 388 19.34 13.30 -18.30
C SER A 388 19.02 14.78 -18.47
N PHE A 389 19.62 15.65 -17.64
CA PHE A 389 19.33 17.09 -17.66
C PHE A 389 19.62 17.75 -19.02
N ASP A 390 20.58 17.23 -19.79
CA ASP A 390 20.88 17.70 -21.15
C ASP A 390 19.93 17.13 -22.23
N GLY A 391 19.04 16.20 -21.87
CA GLY A 391 18.08 15.57 -22.77
C GLY A 391 18.68 14.54 -23.72
N LYS A 392 19.91 14.04 -23.47
CA LYS A 392 20.63 13.18 -24.43
C LYS A 392 20.70 11.71 -24.04
N ARG A 393 20.49 11.38 -22.77
CA ARG A 393 20.64 10.03 -22.23
C ARG A 393 19.43 9.64 -21.39
N VAL A 394 19.18 8.34 -21.31
CA VAL A 394 18.09 7.73 -20.55
C VAL A 394 18.69 6.67 -19.63
N VAL A 395 18.47 6.79 -18.34
CA VAL A 395 18.76 5.73 -17.36
C VAL A 395 17.47 4.99 -17.06
N PHE A 396 17.51 3.67 -16.91
CA PHE A 396 16.31 2.84 -16.73
C PHE A 396 16.64 1.51 -16.06
N ALA A 397 15.61 0.85 -15.50
CA ALA A 397 15.71 -0.51 -14.99
C ALA A 397 15.35 -1.53 -16.08
N TYR A 398 16.09 -2.65 -16.15
CA TYR A 398 15.80 -3.73 -17.08
C TYR A 398 15.93 -5.11 -16.44
N ALA A 399 14.92 -5.96 -16.64
CA ALA A 399 14.90 -7.35 -16.20
C ALA A 399 14.95 -8.30 -17.39
N ASP A 400 16.01 -9.11 -17.44
CA ASP A 400 16.13 -10.21 -18.40
C ASP A 400 15.16 -11.35 -18.03
N HIS A 401 14.35 -11.81 -18.99
CA HIS A 401 13.42 -12.92 -18.82
C HIS A 401 13.94 -14.26 -19.34
N THR A 402 15.22 -14.35 -19.75
CA THR A 402 15.87 -15.63 -20.04
C THR A 402 15.98 -16.56 -18.83
N PRO A 403 16.22 -16.07 -17.58
CA PRO A 403 16.21 -16.93 -16.40
C PRO A 403 14.80 -17.36 -16.00
N GLN A 404 14.73 -18.35 -15.09
CA GLN A 404 13.47 -18.73 -14.43
C GLN A 404 12.83 -17.51 -13.75
N ARG A 405 11.50 -17.50 -13.66
CA ARG A 405 10.74 -16.34 -13.19
C ARG A 405 11.21 -15.83 -11.83
N GLU A 406 11.52 -16.76 -10.93
CA GLU A 406 11.95 -16.53 -9.55
C GLU A 406 13.39 -15.98 -9.46
N GLN A 407 14.17 -16.07 -10.55
CA GLN A 407 15.55 -15.59 -10.65
C GLN A 407 15.67 -14.29 -11.44
N ARG A 408 14.56 -13.73 -11.92
CA ARG A 408 14.57 -12.45 -12.65
C ARG A 408 14.90 -11.34 -11.68
N GLN A 409 15.76 -10.43 -12.11
CA GLN A 409 16.22 -9.28 -11.33
C GLN A 409 16.27 -8.05 -12.23
N PHE A 410 15.86 -6.90 -11.71
CA PHE A 410 16.16 -5.62 -12.36
C PHE A 410 17.61 -5.20 -12.10
N PHE A 411 18.27 -4.72 -13.15
CA PHE A 411 19.52 -3.96 -13.07
C PHE A 411 19.38 -2.65 -13.82
N LEU A 412 20.24 -1.69 -13.50
CA LEU A 412 20.22 -0.36 -14.12
C LEU A 412 21.03 -0.34 -15.41
N TYR A 413 20.52 0.35 -16.42
CA TYR A 413 21.14 0.57 -17.72
C TYR A 413 21.05 2.04 -18.12
N GLU A 414 21.95 2.49 -18.98
CA GLU A 414 21.91 3.81 -19.60
C GLU A 414 22.03 3.66 -21.13
N ILE A 415 21.29 4.48 -21.89
CA ILE A 415 21.34 4.53 -23.35
C ILE A 415 21.19 5.98 -23.85
N ASN A 416 21.75 6.31 -25.01
CA ASN A 416 21.48 7.58 -25.67
C ASN A 416 20.06 7.61 -26.25
N VAL A 417 19.46 8.79 -26.36
CA VAL A 417 18.10 8.98 -26.93
C VAL A 417 18.00 8.59 -28.41
N ASP A 418 19.13 8.46 -29.11
CA ASP A 418 19.22 7.94 -30.48
C ASP A 418 19.33 6.41 -30.57
N GLY A 419 19.36 5.72 -29.41
CA GLY A 419 19.48 4.27 -29.30
C GLY A 419 20.92 3.74 -29.37
N THR A 420 21.93 4.61 -29.35
CA THR A 420 23.36 4.22 -29.26
C THR A 420 23.85 4.17 -27.81
N GLY A 421 25.05 3.65 -27.58
CA GLY A 421 25.71 3.77 -26.27
C GLY A 421 25.08 2.99 -25.12
N LEU A 422 24.28 1.96 -25.39
CA LEU A 422 23.69 1.12 -24.34
C LEU A 422 24.79 0.51 -23.46
N ARG A 423 24.68 0.72 -22.13
CA ARG A 423 25.56 0.12 -21.13
C ARG A 423 24.79 -0.30 -19.89
N GLN A 424 25.24 -1.38 -19.25
CA GLN A 424 24.77 -1.80 -17.93
C GLN A 424 25.55 -1.05 -16.83
N ILE A 425 24.85 -0.61 -15.79
CA ILE A 425 25.38 0.17 -14.66
C ILE A 425 25.57 -0.73 -13.43
N THR A 426 24.50 -1.40 -12.98
CA THR A 426 24.53 -2.32 -11.83
C THR A 426 24.52 -3.79 -12.25
N GLY A 427 24.96 -4.70 -11.39
CA GLY A 427 25.15 -6.11 -11.74
C GLY A 427 26.35 -6.38 -12.66
N THR A 428 27.28 -5.41 -12.77
CA THR A 428 28.54 -5.55 -13.52
C THR A 428 29.67 -6.07 -12.63
N SER A 429 30.86 -6.31 -13.17
CA SER A 429 32.03 -6.70 -12.37
C SER A 429 32.51 -5.63 -11.37
N ARG A 430 32.04 -4.38 -11.49
CA ARG A 430 32.30 -3.30 -10.52
C ARG A 430 31.30 -3.27 -9.36
N ASP A 431 30.18 -3.97 -9.50
CA ASP A 431 29.16 -4.07 -8.47
C ASP A 431 29.45 -5.32 -7.62
N PRO A 432 29.78 -5.18 -6.32
CA PRO A 432 30.09 -6.32 -5.46
C PRO A 432 28.86 -7.21 -5.23
N MET A 433 27.66 -6.76 -5.56
CA MET A 433 26.40 -7.48 -5.32
C MET A 433 26.21 -7.88 -3.85
N ALA A 434 26.91 -7.18 -2.95
CA ALA A 434 26.92 -7.46 -1.53
C ALA A 434 25.59 -7.02 -0.90
N GLY A 435 25.02 -7.91 -0.10
CA GLY A 435 23.89 -7.60 0.76
C GLY A 435 24.38 -7.06 2.11
N ALA A 436 23.56 -6.26 2.77
CA ALA A 436 23.81 -5.75 4.11
C ALA A 436 24.13 -6.90 5.09
N ASP A 437 25.14 -6.70 5.93
CA ASP A 437 25.64 -7.66 6.92
C ASP A 437 25.98 -9.05 6.36
N GLY A 438 26.28 -9.16 5.06
CA GLY A 438 26.54 -10.45 4.41
C GLY A 438 25.31 -11.35 4.30
N LYS A 439 24.09 -10.82 4.50
CA LYS A 439 22.84 -11.58 4.40
C LYS A 439 22.62 -12.09 2.97
N MET A 440 21.97 -13.25 2.89
CA MET A 440 21.62 -13.92 1.62
C MET A 440 20.18 -14.40 1.64
N THR A 441 19.27 -13.47 1.90
CA THR A 441 17.85 -13.77 2.14
C THR A 441 16.96 -13.38 0.96
N VAL A 442 17.45 -12.50 0.08
CA VAL A 442 16.75 -11.99 -1.10
C VAL A 442 17.74 -11.76 -2.26
N LEU A 443 17.25 -11.87 -3.49
CA LEU A 443 17.98 -11.46 -4.70
C LEU A 443 18.13 -9.95 -4.72
N THR A 444 19.29 -9.50 -5.17
CA THR A 444 19.62 -8.08 -5.34
C THR A 444 18.97 -7.55 -6.61
N GLU A 445 18.04 -6.63 -6.49
CA GLU A 445 17.37 -5.97 -7.60
C GLU A 445 17.54 -4.46 -7.44
N ASP A 446 17.82 -3.75 -8.55
CA ASP A 446 17.98 -2.30 -8.57
C ASP A 446 17.02 -1.69 -9.61
N TYR A 447 16.22 -0.72 -9.19
CA TYR A 447 15.19 -0.07 -10.02
C TYR A 447 14.96 1.38 -9.57
N ASP A 448 14.09 2.11 -10.27
CA ASP A 448 13.80 3.53 -10.00
C ASP A 448 15.03 4.46 -10.03
N PRO A 449 15.87 4.42 -11.07
CA PRO A 449 16.98 5.34 -11.17
C PRO A 449 16.52 6.78 -11.45
N CYS A 450 17.21 7.74 -10.85
CA CYS A 450 17.19 9.14 -11.28
C CYS A 450 18.62 9.70 -11.38
N TYR A 451 18.82 10.64 -12.31
CA TYR A 451 20.11 11.32 -12.44
C TYR A 451 20.34 12.30 -11.28
N LEU A 452 21.53 12.25 -10.69
CA LEU A 452 21.99 13.26 -9.74
C LEU A 452 22.71 14.41 -10.47
N PRO A 453 22.68 15.66 -9.94
CA PRO A 453 23.38 16.79 -10.54
C PRO A 453 24.90 16.61 -10.65
N ASP A 454 25.50 15.79 -9.78
CA ASP A 454 26.93 15.45 -9.80
C ASP A 454 27.30 14.41 -10.88
N GLY A 455 26.31 13.92 -11.63
CA GLY A 455 26.46 12.92 -12.68
C GLY A 455 26.29 11.47 -12.22
N GLY A 456 26.16 11.23 -10.91
CA GLY A 456 25.83 9.91 -10.35
C GLY A 456 24.35 9.55 -10.49
N PHE A 457 23.95 8.50 -9.79
CA PHE A 457 22.57 8.00 -9.76
C PHE A 457 22.10 7.79 -8.33
N ALA A 458 20.83 8.11 -8.07
CA ALA A 458 20.09 7.57 -6.92
C ALA A 458 19.07 6.56 -7.43
N PHE A 459 18.84 5.48 -6.69
CA PHE A 459 17.97 4.38 -7.09
C PHE A 459 17.50 3.56 -5.88
N ILE A 460 16.52 2.70 -6.08
CA ILE A 460 15.96 1.81 -5.07
C ILE A 460 16.56 0.41 -5.21
N SER A 461 16.88 -0.24 -4.09
CA SER A 461 17.52 -1.56 -4.10
C SER A 461 17.15 -2.47 -2.92
N THR A 462 17.12 -3.78 -3.16
CA THR A 462 16.93 -4.85 -2.15
C THR A 462 18.23 -5.27 -1.44
N ARG A 463 19.33 -4.51 -1.63
CA ARG A 463 20.63 -4.77 -0.97
C ARG A 463 20.58 -4.67 0.55
N ASN A 464 19.54 -4.07 1.12
CA ASN A 464 19.29 -4.07 2.57
C ASN A 464 18.95 -5.49 3.11
N GLN A 465 18.60 -6.43 2.24
CA GLN A 465 18.30 -7.84 2.57
C GLN A 465 17.18 -8.00 3.62
N GLY A 466 16.15 -7.15 3.56
CA GLY A 466 14.99 -7.20 4.44
C GLY A 466 13.75 -7.84 3.80
N GLY A 467 12.71 -8.08 4.60
CA GLY A 467 11.41 -8.61 4.19
C GLY A 467 10.24 -7.84 4.79
N VAL A 468 9.13 -7.74 4.06
CA VAL A 468 7.98 -6.92 4.48
C VAL A 468 7.22 -7.57 5.64
N ARG A 469 7.04 -6.85 6.76
CA ARG A 469 6.41 -7.40 7.99
C ARG A 469 4.96 -7.86 7.81
N CYS A 470 4.15 -7.14 7.03
CA CYS A 470 2.74 -7.47 6.84
C CYS A 470 2.47 -8.68 5.94
N HIS A 471 3.51 -9.20 5.28
CA HIS A 471 3.44 -10.34 4.37
C HIS A 471 3.89 -11.63 5.06
N THR A 472 3.05 -12.19 5.92
CA THR A 472 3.30 -13.52 6.51
C THR A 472 2.75 -14.60 5.57
N GLY A 473 3.62 -15.35 4.87
CA GLY A 473 3.17 -16.42 3.96
C GLY A 473 4.22 -16.89 2.96
N GLU A 474 3.75 -17.40 1.82
CA GLU A 474 4.57 -18.00 0.74
C GLU A 474 5.05 -17.01 -0.32
N ARG A 475 4.59 -15.77 -0.24
CA ARG A 475 4.81 -14.74 -1.26
C ARG A 475 6.18 -14.10 -1.09
N TYR A 476 7.00 -14.01 -2.13
CA TYR A 476 8.31 -13.33 -2.08
C TYR A 476 8.15 -11.80 -2.10
N CYS A 477 8.41 -11.13 -0.97
CA CYS A 477 8.25 -9.69 -0.74
C CYS A 477 9.45 -9.09 0.03
N PRO A 478 10.62 -8.98 -0.60
CA PRO A 478 11.76 -8.26 -0.02
C PRO A 478 11.43 -6.79 0.25
N THR A 479 12.04 -6.18 1.26
CA THR A 479 12.05 -4.71 1.35
C THR A 479 13.16 -4.14 0.49
N TYR A 480 13.06 -2.86 0.19
CA TYR A 480 13.99 -2.15 -0.67
C TYR A 480 13.99 -0.67 -0.32
N VAL A 481 15.17 -0.07 -0.34
CA VAL A 481 15.42 1.28 0.19
C VAL A 481 16.32 2.07 -0.75
N LEU A 482 16.55 3.34 -0.44
CA LEU A 482 17.31 4.26 -1.27
C LEU A 482 18.84 4.03 -1.22
N TYR A 483 19.46 3.98 -2.40
CA TYR A 483 20.90 3.85 -2.65
C TYR A 483 21.38 4.94 -3.61
N ARG A 484 22.69 5.17 -3.64
CA ARG A 484 23.36 5.94 -4.70
C ARG A 484 24.56 5.20 -5.27
N SER A 485 24.97 5.59 -6.47
CA SER A 485 26.23 5.18 -7.10
C SER A 485 26.84 6.32 -7.91
N ASP A 486 28.10 6.15 -8.27
CA ASP A 486 28.75 7.01 -9.25
C ASP A 486 28.27 6.67 -10.68
N ALA A 487 28.54 7.57 -11.63
CA ALA A 487 28.11 7.46 -13.02
C ALA A 487 28.54 6.14 -13.71
N ASP A 488 29.60 5.51 -13.22
CA ASP A 488 30.17 4.29 -13.80
C ASP A 488 29.66 3.00 -13.13
N GLY A 489 28.79 3.13 -12.11
CA GLY A 489 28.25 2.01 -11.34
C GLY A 489 29.10 1.58 -10.14
N SER A 490 30.21 2.28 -9.85
CA SER A 490 30.99 2.07 -8.64
C SER A 490 30.40 2.82 -7.43
N ASN A 491 30.99 2.59 -6.25
CA ASN A 491 30.62 3.26 -5.00
C ASN A 491 29.12 3.18 -4.65
N ILE A 492 28.50 2.03 -4.97
CA ILE A 492 27.12 1.74 -4.57
C ILE A 492 27.04 1.72 -3.05
N ARG A 493 26.25 2.62 -2.47
CA ARG A 493 26.03 2.66 -1.02
C ARG A 493 24.59 3.02 -0.67
N GLN A 494 24.13 2.45 0.45
CA GLN A 494 22.84 2.74 1.03
C GLN A 494 22.82 4.18 1.56
N ILE A 495 21.75 4.93 1.28
CA ILE A 495 21.56 6.30 1.76
C ILE A 495 20.28 6.50 2.57
N SER A 496 19.39 5.51 2.62
CA SER A 496 18.29 5.45 3.60
C SER A 496 18.29 4.11 4.34
N PHE A 497 17.99 4.12 5.64
CA PHE A 497 18.04 2.94 6.51
C PHE A 497 16.65 2.52 7.03
N ASN A 498 15.58 2.83 6.30
CA ASN A 498 14.22 2.46 6.71
C ASN A 498 14.03 0.92 6.78
N GLU A 499 13.08 0.47 7.62
CA GLU A 499 12.80 -0.97 7.77
C GLU A 499 11.83 -1.51 6.70
N ALA A 500 10.97 -0.65 6.16
CA ALA A 500 10.00 -0.97 5.12
C ALA A 500 10.37 -0.33 3.77
N SER A 501 9.66 -0.74 2.71
CA SER A 501 9.95 -0.33 1.33
C SER A 501 9.85 1.18 1.08
N GLU A 502 10.64 1.64 0.13
CA GLU A 502 10.73 3.02 -0.38
C GLU A 502 10.69 3.03 -1.91
N TRP A 503 10.25 4.13 -2.54
CA TRP A 503 10.03 4.21 -4.00
C TRP A 503 10.32 5.59 -4.59
N ASP A 504 10.37 5.64 -5.92
CA ASP A 504 10.21 6.86 -6.73
C ASP A 504 11.13 8.04 -6.31
N PRO A 505 12.46 7.87 -6.18
CA PRO A 505 13.35 8.97 -5.92
C PRO A 505 13.42 9.93 -7.11
N ILE A 506 13.42 11.23 -6.81
CA ILE A 506 13.56 12.30 -7.80
C ILE A 506 14.36 13.45 -7.22
N VAL A 507 15.11 14.17 -8.06
CA VAL A 507 15.85 15.37 -7.64
C VAL A 507 14.96 16.61 -7.74
N MET A 508 14.84 17.35 -6.64
CA MET A 508 14.17 18.64 -6.53
C MET A 508 14.98 19.76 -7.18
N HIS A 509 14.34 20.90 -7.47
CA HIS A 509 15.00 22.06 -8.09
C HIS A 509 16.12 22.67 -7.24
N ASP A 510 16.11 22.43 -5.93
CA ASP A 510 17.16 22.86 -5.00
C ASP A 510 18.29 21.83 -4.82
N GLY A 511 18.27 20.72 -5.58
CA GLY A 511 19.27 19.67 -5.57
C GLY A 511 19.06 18.58 -4.51
N ARG A 512 18.07 18.70 -3.63
CA ARG A 512 17.71 17.62 -2.69
C ARG A 512 17.01 16.46 -3.40
N LEU A 513 17.07 15.28 -2.79
CA LEU A 513 16.24 14.15 -3.16
C LEU A 513 14.85 14.28 -2.50
N LEU A 514 13.83 13.82 -3.22
CA LEU A 514 12.48 13.55 -2.75
C LEU A 514 12.15 12.10 -3.11
N TRP A 515 11.63 11.31 -2.17
CA TRP A 515 11.24 9.92 -2.42
C TRP A 515 10.04 9.52 -1.57
N GLN A 516 9.44 8.38 -1.88
CA GLN A 516 8.34 7.80 -1.12
C GLN A 516 8.85 6.80 -0.08
N ARG A 517 8.30 6.81 1.14
CA ARG A 517 8.65 5.89 2.22
C ARG A 517 7.41 5.34 2.89
N TRP A 518 7.40 4.03 3.15
CA TRP A 518 6.42 3.39 4.01
C TRP A 518 6.88 3.42 5.47
N ASP A 519 6.04 3.91 6.38
CA ASP A 519 6.40 4.08 7.78
C ASP A 519 5.27 3.69 8.74
N TYR A 520 5.20 2.40 9.07
CA TYR A 520 4.18 1.83 9.95
C TYR A 520 4.75 1.28 11.27
N ILE A 521 5.74 1.97 11.84
CA ILE A 521 6.27 1.61 13.17
C ILE A 521 5.25 2.01 14.23
N ASN A 522 4.55 0.99 14.75
CA ASN A 522 3.41 1.15 15.64
C ASN A 522 2.35 2.13 15.08
N ARG A 523 2.10 2.19 13.77
CA ARG A 523 1.04 3.01 13.13
C ARG A 523 0.17 2.13 12.22
N PRO A 524 -1.00 2.62 11.75
CA PRO A 524 -1.79 1.89 10.76
C PRO A 524 -0.96 1.49 9.54
N VAL A 525 -0.97 0.19 9.21
CA VAL A 525 -0.10 -0.40 8.18
C VAL A 525 -0.38 0.13 6.78
N ILE A 526 -1.63 0.41 6.45
CA ILE A 526 -2.05 0.68 5.06
C ILE A 526 -1.75 2.14 4.63
N PRO A 527 -2.25 3.17 5.33
CA PRO A 527 -2.23 4.54 4.81
C PRO A 527 -0.97 5.36 5.16
N THR A 528 0.09 4.72 5.63
CA THR A 528 1.30 5.39 6.16
C THR A 528 2.43 5.43 5.14
N ILE A 529 2.11 5.84 3.91
CA ILE A 529 3.06 5.90 2.80
C ILE A 529 3.13 7.33 2.27
N GLY A 530 4.15 8.07 2.70
CA GLY A 530 4.35 9.49 2.43
C GLY A 530 5.66 9.80 1.71
N LEU A 531 5.93 11.08 1.53
CA LEU A 531 7.10 11.65 0.88
C LEU A 531 8.12 12.15 1.90
N TRP A 532 9.39 11.94 1.59
CA TRP A 532 10.55 12.29 2.40
C TRP A 532 11.61 12.97 1.54
N THR A 533 12.46 13.78 2.16
CA THR A 533 13.55 14.51 1.50
C THR A 533 14.88 14.33 2.21
N ALA A 534 15.98 14.43 1.48
CA ALA A 534 17.35 14.29 1.97
C ALA A 534 18.33 14.96 0.99
N TRP A 535 19.56 15.13 1.44
CA TRP A 535 20.67 15.48 0.57
C TRP A 535 21.05 14.27 -0.29
N PRO A 536 21.66 14.48 -1.48
CA PRO A 536 22.10 13.38 -2.34
C PRO A 536 23.08 12.38 -1.69
N ASP A 537 23.73 12.75 -0.60
CA ASP A 537 24.61 11.87 0.18
C ASP A 537 23.90 11.05 1.28
N GLY A 538 22.58 11.24 1.43
CA GLY A 538 21.74 10.59 2.42
C GLY A 538 21.59 11.36 3.74
N THR A 539 22.26 12.50 3.91
CA THR A 539 22.14 13.32 5.13
C THR A 539 20.86 14.16 5.12
N GLY A 540 20.46 14.65 6.29
CA GLY A 540 19.33 15.56 6.48
C GLY A 540 17.99 14.95 6.07
N ALA A 541 17.83 13.64 6.24
CA ALA A 541 16.59 12.93 5.95
C ALA A 541 15.43 13.48 6.80
N ASN A 542 14.36 13.91 6.15
CA ASN A 542 13.23 14.57 6.81
C ASN A 542 11.90 14.29 6.10
N HIS A 543 10.81 14.43 6.86
CA HIS A 543 9.46 14.37 6.33
C HIS A 543 9.22 15.51 5.31
N TYR A 544 8.51 15.19 4.22
CA TYR A 544 8.02 16.18 3.26
C TYR A 544 6.50 16.30 3.29
N TYR A 545 5.75 15.20 3.13
CA TYR A 545 4.29 15.18 3.12
C TYR A 545 3.76 13.75 3.37
N GLY A 546 2.65 13.58 4.09
CA GLY A 546 1.89 12.32 4.18
C GLY A 546 1.99 11.58 5.52
N ASN A 547 2.84 11.99 6.48
CA ASN A 547 3.01 11.27 7.74
C ASN A 547 1.76 11.29 8.63
N TYR A 548 0.94 12.34 8.53
CA TYR A 548 -0.33 12.48 9.25
C TYR A 548 -1.53 12.64 8.33
N THR A 549 -1.46 12.07 7.13
CA THR A 549 -2.52 12.18 6.11
C THR A 549 -3.26 10.85 5.95
N PRO A 550 -4.49 10.69 6.48
CA PRO A 550 -5.27 9.45 6.32
C PRO A 550 -5.84 9.18 4.94
N ASN A 551 -6.01 10.23 4.16
CA ASN A 551 -6.59 10.19 2.83
C ASN A 551 -5.82 11.19 1.95
N PRO A 552 -5.24 10.79 0.81
CA PRO A 552 -5.30 9.47 0.18
C PRO A 552 -4.54 8.37 0.95
N CYS A 553 -4.88 7.12 0.67
CA CYS A 553 -4.21 5.94 1.24
C CYS A 553 -2.69 5.92 0.94
N ARG A 554 -2.29 6.36 -0.25
CA ARG A 554 -0.88 6.40 -0.67
C ARG A 554 -0.64 7.55 -1.63
N VAL A 555 0.52 8.20 -1.51
CA VAL A 555 1.02 9.22 -2.45
C VAL A 555 2.25 8.70 -3.17
N ALA A 556 2.21 8.56 -4.50
CA ALA A 556 3.28 7.94 -5.30
C ALA A 556 3.73 8.80 -6.50
N GLN A 557 4.87 8.44 -7.10
CA GLN A 557 5.48 9.06 -8.28
C GLN A 557 5.53 10.60 -8.23
N PRO A 558 6.11 11.18 -7.16
CA PRO A 558 6.21 12.63 -7.03
C PRO A 558 7.12 13.23 -8.11
N ARG A 559 6.79 14.40 -8.64
CA ARG A 559 7.67 15.20 -9.50
C ARG A 559 7.61 16.69 -9.13
N PRO A 560 8.77 17.36 -8.98
CA PRO A 560 8.81 18.81 -8.76
C PRO A 560 8.34 19.56 -10.00
N ILE A 561 7.54 20.61 -9.82
CA ILE A 561 6.98 21.38 -10.92
C ILE A 561 7.95 22.49 -11.35
N PRO A 562 8.33 22.62 -12.64
CA PRO A 562 9.22 23.68 -13.10
C PRO A 562 8.75 25.08 -12.69
N GLY A 563 9.64 25.87 -12.10
CA GLY A 563 9.33 27.25 -11.68
C GLY A 563 8.40 27.37 -10.47
N SER A 564 8.22 26.29 -9.70
CA SER A 564 7.31 26.22 -8.56
C SER A 564 7.93 25.46 -7.38
N ASN A 565 7.45 25.76 -6.17
CA ASN A 565 7.76 24.99 -4.95
C ASN A 565 6.83 23.76 -4.76
N LYS A 566 5.85 23.59 -5.66
CA LYS A 566 4.85 22.53 -5.58
C LYS A 566 5.34 21.23 -6.22
N VAL A 567 4.73 20.14 -5.80
CA VAL A 567 4.98 18.79 -6.32
C VAL A 567 3.68 18.25 -6.92
N VAL A 568 3.75 17.64 -8.11
CA VAL A 568 2.66 16.79 -8.60
C VAL A 568 2.93 15.35 -8.19
N ALA A 569 1.89 14.61 -7.84
CA ALA A 569 1.99 13.21 -7.45
C ALA A 569 0.68 12.47 -7.80
N ILE A 570 0.60 11.19 -7.46
CA ILE A 570 -0.61 10.38 -7.61
C ILE A 570 -1.12 9.97 -6.23
N ALA A 571 -2.39 10.20 -5.97
CA ALA A 571 -3.15 9.56 -4.92
C ALA A 571 -3.62 8.17 -5.38
N THR A 572 -3.04 7.11 -4.81
CA THR A 572 -3.27 5.71 -5.20
C THR A 572 -3.63 4.83 -3.99
N GLY A 573 -3.98 3.56 -4.23
CA GLY A 573 -4.32 2.58 -3.19
C GLY A 573 -3.11 1.75 -2.73
N HIS A 574 -3.28 1.02 -1.63
CA HIS A 574 -2.31 0.05 -1.14
C HIS A 574 -2.41 -1.32 -1.83
N HIS A 575 -3.55 -1.68 -2.42
CA HIS A 575 -3.74 -2.92 -3.16
C HIS A 575 -4.07 -2.64 -4.64
N THR A 576 -3.37 -1.66 -5.20
CA THR A 576 -3.52 -1.23 -6.59
C THR A 576 -2.17 -1.16 -7.29
N ILE A 577 -2.18 -1.09 -8.63
CA ILE A 577 -1.02 -0.60 -9.37
C ILE A 577 -0.80 0.90 -9.08
N HIS A 578 0.30 1.49 -9.58
CA HIS A 578 0.66 2.92 -9.42
C HIS A 578 -0.22 3.86 -10.23
N ALA A 579 -1.54 3.74 -10.07
CA ALA A 579 -2.50 4.58 -10.74
C ALA A 579 -3.61 5.01 -9.79
N GLY A 580 -4.22 6.16 -10.09
CA GLY A 580 -5.21 6.80 -9.26
C GLY A 580 -5.45 8.24 -9.71
N SER A 581 -5.57 9.16 -8.74
CA SER A 581 -5.84 10.57 -9.01
C SER A 581 -4.55 11.38 -9.08
N LEU A 582 -4.41 12.26 -10.08
CA LEU A 582 -3.34 13.25 -10.09
C LEU A 582 -3.65 14.35 -9.07
N ILE A 583 -2.67 14.64 -8.23
CA ILE A 583 -2.75 15.64 -7.16
C ILE A 583 -1.56 16.60 -7.22
N LEU A 584 -1.82 17.84 -6.84
CA LEU A 584 -0.83 18.86 -6.56
C LEU A 584 -0.66 18.95 -5.04
N ILE A 585 0.58 18.98 -4.56
CA ILE A 585 0.93 19.14 -3.14
C ILE A 585 1.59 20.51 -2.96
N ASP A 586 1.02 21.32 -2.08
CA ASP A 586 1.49 22.67 -1.75
C ASP A 586 1.72 22.80 -0.23
N ARG A 587 3.01 22.82 0.14
CA ARG A 587 3.44 22.90 1.54
C ARG A 587 3.41 24.31 2.13
N GLU A 588 3.18 25.33 1.29
CA GLU A 588 2.94 26.69 1.78
C GLU A 588 1.54 26.82 2.39
N ILE A 589 0.61 25.93 2.02
CA ILE A 589 -0.74 25.84 2.60
C ILE A 589 -0.73 24.99 3.88
N ALA A 590 -0.21 23.76 3.81
CA ALA A 590 -0.11 22.86 4.96
C ALA A 590 1.02 21.83 4.78
N GLU A 591 1.67 21.40 5.88
CA GLU A 591 2.72 20.37 5.81
C GLU A 591 2.17 18.98 5.46
N ASP A 592 0.95 18.69 5.91
CA ASP A 592 0.26 17.41 5.85
C ASP A 592 -1.24 17.66 5.65
N GLY A 593 -2.01 16.62 5.36
CA GLY A 593 -3.46 16.67 5.27
C GLY A 593 -4.00 17.04 3.89
N LEU A 594 -5.31 16.86 3.73
CA LEU A 594 -6.01 17.14 2.46
C LEU A 594 -5.93 18.62 2.07
N GLU A 595 -5.71 19.50 3.04
CA GLU A 595 -5.54 20.94 2.87
C GLU A 595 -4.34 21.29 1.99
N ALA A 596 -3.27 20.47 2.04
CA ALA A 596 -2.11 20.65 1.17
C ALA A 596 -2.34 20.16 -0.27
N ILE A 597 -3.45 19.46 -0.54
CA ILE A 597 -3.72 18.81 -1.82
C ILE A 597 -4.74 19.59 -2.66
N THR A 598 -4.42 19.80 -3.94
CA THR A 598 -5.42 20.09 -4.99
C THR A 598 -5.57 18.89 -5.92
N ARG A 599 -6.81 18.46 -6.21
CA ARG A 599 -7.10 17.37 -7.15
C ARG A 599 -7.10 17.88 -8.59
N LEU A 600 -6.18 17.40 -9.42
CA LEU A 600 -6.10 17.74 -10.84
C LEU A 600 -7.06 16.88 -11.69
N THR A 601 -7.36 15.67 -11.22
CA THR A 601 -8.27 14.71 -11.86
C THR A 601 -9.34 14.25 -10.88
N PRO A 602 -10.28 15.13 -10.47
CA PRO A 602 -11.32 14.79 -9.49
C PRO A 602 -12.25 13.65 -9.95
N GLU A 603 -12.30 13.33 -11.25
CA GLU A 603 -13.00 12.17 -11.79
C GLU A 603 -12.38 10.81 -11.40
N ALA A 604 -11.11 10.81 -11.01
CA ALA A 604 -10.46 9.68 -10.36
C ALA A 604 -10.51 9.91 -8.84
N THR A 605 -11.40 9.22 -8.15
CA THR A 605 -11.46 9.19 -6.69
C THR A 605 -10.20 8.54 -6.10
N PHE A 606 -9.93 8.78 -4.82
CA PHE A 606 -8.77 8.17 -4.15
C PHE A 606 -9.03 6.66 -3.91
N PRO A 607 -8.27 5.75 -4.55
CA PRO A 607 -8.52 4.32 -4.40
C PRO A 607 -8.38 3.85 -2.95
N GLU A 608 -9.24 2.91 -2.53
CA GLU A 608 -9.34 2.30 -1.18
C GLU A 608 -9.79 3.21 -0.03
N SER A 609 -9.58 4.51 -0.15
CA SER A 609 -10.03 5.49 0.85
C SER A 609 -11.33 6.19 0.45
N GLU A 610 -11.71 6.15 -0.82
CA GLU A 610 -12.97 6.66 -1.38
C GLU A 610 -13.67 5.59 -2.25
N GLU A 611 -14.77 5.97 -2.92
CA GLU A 611 -15.48 5.09 -3.86
C GLU A 611 -14.55 4.60 -5.00
N HIS A 612 -14.90 3.47 -5.64
CA HIS A 612 -14.08 2.89 -6.71
C HIS A 612 -13.95 3.86 -7.89
N PRO A 613 -12.71 4.19 -8.31
CA PRO A 613 -12.50 5.17 -9.35
C PRO A 613 -12.98 4.64 -10.72
N ALA A 614 -13.75 5.46 -11.42
CA ALA A 614 -14.27 5.12 -12.74
C ALA A 614 -13.20 5.12 -13.84
N VAL A 615 -12.08 5.79 -13.58
CA VAL A 615 -10.91 5.95 -14.44
C VAL A 615 -9.66 6.02 -13.58
N SER A 616 -8.48 5.90 -14.16
CA SER A 616 -7.22 6.06 -13.43
C SER A 616 -6.14 6.75 -14.24
N PHE A 617 -5.28 7.49 -13.55
CA PHE A 617 -4.13 8.20 -14.10
C PHE A 617 -2.85 7.74 -13.42
N GLY A 618 -1.72 7.90 -14.08
CA GLY A 618 -0.42 7.59 -13.51
C GLY A 618 0.73 8.40 -14.11
N SER A 619 1.93 8.16 -13.61
CA SER A 619 3.21 8.73 -14.04
C SER A 619 3.14 10.21 -14.49
N PRO A 620 2.66 11.14 -13.64
CA PRO A 620 2.53 12.54 -14.04
C PRO A 620 3.90 13.16 -14.33
N TYR A 621 4.01 13.90 -15.43
CA TYR A 621 5.16 14.74 -15.76
C TYR A 621 4.73 16.20 -15.88
N PRO A 622 5.15 17.08 -14.96
CA PRO A 622 4.76 18.48 -14.99
C PRO A 622 5.53 19.28 -16.04
N LEU A 623 4.80 20.05 -16.84
CA LEU A 623 5.34 21.07 -17.76
C LEU A 623 5.23 22.48 -17.17
N SER A 624 4.22 22.69 -16.32
CA SER A 624 3.95 23.90 -15.52
C SER A 624 2.97 23.53 -14.39
N GLU A 625 2.52 24.50 -13.57
CA GLU A 625 1.45 24.26 -12.60
C GLU A 625 0.09 23.93 -13.23
N ASP A 626 -0.08 24.21 -14.54
CA ASP A 626 -1.35 24.04 -15.24
C ASP A 626 -1.35 22.93 -16.30
N LEU A 627 -0.19 22.37 -16.65
CA LEU A 627 -0.02 21.42 -17.76
C LEU A 627 0.84 20.24 -17.35
N PHE A 628 0.32 19.03 -17.57
CA PHE A 628 0.92 17.77 -17.17
C PHE A 628 0.79 16.74 -18.29
N LEU A 629 1.83 15.94 -18.55
CA LEU A 629 1.67 14.69 -19.28
C LEU A 629 1.33 13.60 -18.27
N ALA A 630 0.49 12.63 -18.64
CA ALA A 630 0.17 11.50 -17.79
C ALA A 630 -0.24 10.30 -18.63
N GLU A 631 -0.10 9.11 -18.06
CA GLU A 631 -0.83 7.95 -18.57
C GLU A 631 -2.27 7.98 -18.05
N TYR A 632 -3.21 7.48 -18.85
CA TYR A 632 -4.63 7.43 -18.50
C TYR A 632 -5.30 6.17 -19.02
N CYS A 633 -6.09 5.58 -18.13
CA CYS A 633 -6.93 4.44 -18.38
C CYS A 633 -8.41 4.86 -18.19
N PRO A 634 -9.23 4.81 -19.27
CA PRO A 634 -10.66 5.10 -19.19
C PRO A 634 -11.48 3.93 -18.62
N ASP A 635 -10.83 2.80 -18.33
CA ASP A 635 -11.48 1.64 -17.74
C ASP A 635 -11.63 1.83 -16.22
N PRO A 636 -12.64 1.20 -15.61
CA PRO A 636 -12.84 1.22 -14.16
C PRO A 636 -11.61 0.68 -13.46
N PHE A 637 -11.11 1.42 -12.48
CA PHE A 637 -9.87 1.03 -11.84
C PHE A 637 -10.15 -0.03 -10.77
N PRO A 638 -9.56 -1.24 -10.88
CA PRO A 638 -9.74 -2.26 -9.89
C PRO A 638 -8.98 -1.88 -8.60
N ALA A 639 -9.71 -1.48 -7.55
CA ALA A 639 -9.14 -1.24 -6.23
C ALA A 639 -8.93 -2.56 -5.46
N SER A 640 -8.27 -3.54 -6.11
CA SER A 640 -8.11 -4.90 -5.58
C SER A 640 -6.86 -5.60 -6.12
N MET A 641 -6.19 -6.34 -5.23
CA MET A 641 -5.08 -7.23 -5.58
C MET A 641 -5.44 -8.28 -6.64
N ALA A 642 -6.71 -8.67 -6.74
CA ALA A 642 -7.15 -9.81 -7.56
C ALA A 642 -7.58 -9.43 -8.99
N GLN A 643 -7.56 -8.15 -9.33
CA GLN A 643 -8.00 -7.64 -10.62
C GLN A 643 -6.91 -6.74 -11.21
N TYR A 644 -6.68 -6.90 -12.52
CA TYR A 644 -5.64 -6.19 -13.25
C TYR A 644 -6.24 -5.49 -14.46
N PRO A 645 -5.74 -4.30 -14.83
CA PRO A 645 -6.12 -3.66 -16.08
C PRO A 645 -5.78 -4.54 -17.29
N ARG A 646 -6.45 -4.27 -18.42
CA ARG A 646 -6.13 -4.90 -19.70
C ARG A 646 -4.69 -4.61 -20.11
N HIS A 647 -4.10 -5.48 -20.93
CA HIS A 647 -2.72 -5.40 -21.40
C HIS A 647 -2.39 -4.04 -22.09
N ASP A 648 -3.37 -3.46 -22.77
CA ASP A 648 -3.38 -2.23 -23.57
C ASP A 648 -4.21 -1.08 -22.93
N ALA A 649 -4.44 -1.14 -21.62
CA ALA A 649 -5.35 -0.23 -20.91
C ALA A 649 -4.90 1.24 -20.90
N TYR A 650 -3.59 1.54 -20.86
CA TYR A 650 -3.08 2.90 -20.67
C TYR A 650 -2.59 3.56 -21.96
N GLY A 651 -2.99 4.81 -22.18
CA GLY A 651 -2.46 5.70 -23.23
C GLY A 651 -1.88 6.98 -22.64
N ILE A 652 -1.14 7.74 -23.43
CA ILE A 652 -0.50 9.01 -23.05
C ILE A 652 -1.42 10.20 -23.38
N TYR A 653 -1.63 11.07 -22.41
CA TYR A 653 -2.49 12.24 -22.50
C TYR A 653 -1.78 13.49 -22.00
N LEU A 654 -2.13 14.64 -22.56
CA LEU A 654 -1.91 15.94 -21.95
C LEU A 654 -3.12 16.29 -21.09
N VAL A 655 -2.86 16.57 -19.81
CA VAL A 655 -3.81 16.89 -18.76
C VAL A 655 -3.61 18.35 -18.37
N ASP A 656 -4.70 19.09 -18.26
CA ASP A 656 -4.69 20.49 -17.82
C ASP A 656 -5.67 20.77 -16.67
N THR A 657 -5.40 21.85 -15.93
CA THR A 657 -6.21 22.33 -14.79
C THR A 657 -7.59 22.84 -15.18
N LEU A 658 -7.86 23.06 -16.48
CA LEU A 658 -9.19 23.45 -16.98
C LEU A 658 -10.14 22.24 -17.11
N GLY A 659 -9.64 21.02 -16.87
CA GLY A 659 -10.36 19.76 -17.00
C GLY A 659 -10.17 19.06 -18.35
N GLY A 660 -9.21 19.51 -19.17
CA GLY A 660 -8.91 18.88 -20.47
C GLY A 660 -8.06 17.63 -20.35
N ARG A 661 -8.35 16.67 -21.24
CA ARG A 661 -7.63 15.41 -21.46
C ARG A 661 -7.43 15.24 -22.96
N GLU A 662 -6.24 15.57 -23.45
CA GLU A 662 -5.90 15.54 -24.87
C GLU A 662 -5.10 14.28 -25.17
N LEU A 663 -5.66 13.36 -25.97
CA LEU A 663 -4.99 12.11 -26.35
C LEU A 663 -3.74 12.42 -27.19
N ILE A 664 -2.57 11.99 -26.71
CA ILE A 664 -1.30 12.09 -27.45
C ILE A 664 -1.03 10.80 -28.21
N HIS A 665 -1.07 9.67 -27.51
CA HIS A 665 -0.73 8.38 -28.10
C HIS A 665 -1.39 7.23 -27.36
N ARG A 666 -1.92 6.25 -28.09
CA ARG A 666 -2.41 4.98 -27.53
C ARG A 666 -2.01 3.86 -28.48
N ASP A 667 -1.36 2.86 -27.92
CA ASP A 667 -1.02 1.65 -28.65
C ASP A 667 -2.11 0.59 -28.40
N PRO A 668 -2.78 0.08 -29.44
CA PRO A 668 -3.83 -0.93 -29.29
C PRO A 668 -3.31 -2.31 -28.87
N GLU A 669 -1.99 -2.54 -28.92
CA GLU A 669 -1.38 -3.83 -28.58
C GLU A 669 -0.73 -3.80 -27.20
N MET A 670 -0.46 -2.62 -26.63
CA MET A 670 0.34 -2.47 -25.42
C MET A 670 0.03 -1.18 -24.65
N SER A 671 0.05 -1.24 -23.32
CA SER A 671 -0.08 -0.04 -22.49
C SER A 671 1.16 0.87 -22.62
N CYS A 672 0.92 2.17 -22.65
CA CYS A 672 1.94 3.22 -22.68
C CYS A 672 2.00 3.94 -21.33
N PHE A 673 3.19 4.01 -20.73
CA PHE A 673 3.46 4.55 -19.40
C PHE A 673 4.55 5.63 -19.45
N GLU A 674 4.67 6.38 -18.35
CA GLU A 674 5.85 7.21 -18.02
C GLU A 674 6.26 8.21 -19.15
N PRO A 675 5.35 9.10 -19.59
CA PRO A 675 5.67 10.06 -20.64
C PRO A 675 6.66 11.13 -20.15
N MET A 676 7.77 11.32 -20.87
CA MET A 676 8.80 12.31 -20.53
C MET A 676 9.25 13.12 -21.75
N PRO A 677 9.27 14.46 -21.71
CA PRO A 677 9.87 15.28 -22.75
C PRO A 677 11.36 14.98 -22.94
N ILE A 678 11.78 14.75 -24.18
CA ILE A 678 13.20 14.68 -24.54
C ILE A 678 13.63 16.09 -24.92
N ARG A 679 14.14 16.82 -23.94
CA ARG A 679 14.71 18.17 -24.10
C ARG A 679 15.67 18.46 -22.95
N SER A 680 16.55 19.44 -23.14
CA SER A 680 17.33 19.96 -22.04
C SER A 680 16.43 20.64 -21.00
N ARG A 681 16.76 20.45 -19.73
CA ARG A 681 16.15 21.09 -18.56
C ARG A 681 17.26 21.66 -17.67
N SER A 682 16.92 22.62 -16.82
CA SER A 682 17.87 23.16 -15.85
C SER A 682 18.40 22.05 -14.95
N THR A 683 19.73 21.91 -14.89
CA THR A 683 20.39 21.05 -13.91
C THR A 683 20.25 21.72 -12.53
N PRO A 684 19.66 21.05 -11.52
CA PRO A 684 19.66 21.53 -10.14
C PRO A 684 21.09 21.76 -9.64
N PRO A 685 21.30 22.57 -8.59
CA PRO A 685 22.64 22.78 -8.05
C PRO A 685 23.24 21.47 -7.54
N VAL A 686 24.54 21.27 -7.77
CA VAL A 686 25.30 20.22 -7.11
C VAL A 686 25.45 20.62 -5.64
N LEU A 687 24.85 19.84 -4.76
CA LEU A 687 24.96 20.03 -3.32
C LEU A 687 26.27 19.37 -2.83
N PRO A 688 27.17 20.09 -2.15
CA PRO A 688 28.38 19.50 -1.61
C PRO A 688 28.03 18.47 -0.53
N SER A 689 28.74 17.33 -0.54
CA SER A 689 28.60 16.30 0.48
C SER A 689 28.87 16.89 1.86
N ARG A 690 27.97 16.61 2.81
CA ARG A 690 28.12 16.96 4.22
C ARG A 690 28.98 15.94 4.98
N LEU A 691 29.35 14.84 4.32
CA LEU A 691 30.14 13.74 4.88
C LEU A 691 31.65 13.86 4.66
N ALA A 692 32.12 14.91 3.97
CA ALA A 692 33.50 15.01 3.51
C ALA A 692 34.52 14.74 4.65
N ASN A 693 35.29 13.66 4.50
CA ASN A 693 36.29 13.10 5.44
C ASN A 693 35.77 12.30 6.65
N GLN A 694 34.47 11.95 6.71
CA GLN A 694 33.88 11.16 7.80
C GLN A 694 33.13 9.91 7.35
N GLU A 695 33.27 9.50 6.08
CA GLU A 695 32.57 8.34 5.50
C GLU A 695 32.89 7.00 6.19
N THR A 696 34.00 6.93 6.92
CA THR A 696 34.41 5.74 7.71
C THR A 696 33.99 5.82 9.18
N ALA A 697 33.31 6.88 9.61
CA ALA A 697 32.82 7.00 10.98
C ALA A 697 31.75 5.95 11.26
N THR A 698 31.71 5.45 12.50
CA THR A 698 30.70 4.48 12.94
C THR A 698 29.51 5.13 13.64
N THR A 699 29.59 6.43 13.89
CA THR A 699 28.62 7.22 14.65
C THR A 699 28.42 8.59 14.02
N GLY A 700 27.37 9.29 14.48
CA GLY A 700 27.13 10.70 14.25
C GLY A 700 26.48 11.33 15.48
N VAL A 701 26.00 12.57 15.37
CA VAL A 701 25.48 13.36 16.49
C VAL A 701 24.06 13.84 16.22
N PHE A 702 23.17 13.62 17.18
CA PHE A 702 21.89 14.31 17.25
C PHE A 702 21.95 15.47 18.22
N TYR A 703 21.27 16.56 17.87
CA TYR A 703 20.99 17.70 18.73
C TYR A 703 19.48 17.97 18.74
N LEU A 704 18.92 18.17 19.92
CA LEU A 704 17.54 18.60 20.14
C LEU A 704 17.58 19.88 20.98
N ASP A 705 16.96 20.95 20.47
CA ASP A 705 16.99 22.26 21.11
C ASP A 705 16.07 22.37 22.32
N ASP A 706 14.79 22.06 22.14
CA ASP A 706 13.82 22.07 23.25
C ASP A 706 12.73 21.03 23.01
N ILE A 707 12.78 19.92 23.76
CA ILE A 707 11.81 18.83 23.63
C ILE A 707 10.35 19.26 23.89
N TYR A 708 10.13 20.40 24.55
CA TYR A 708 8.80 20.94 24.83
C TYR A 708 8.24 21.79 23.68
N GLN A 709 9.02 22.08 22.63
CA GLN A 709 8.51 22.57 21.35
C GLN A 709 7.84 21.41 20.62
N SER A 710 6.58 21.15 20.93
CA SER A 710 5.86 19.98 20.44
C SER A 710 4.51 20.35 19.85
N THR A 711 4.06 19.54 18.89
CA THR A 711 2.66 19.59 18.42
C THR A 711 1.67 19.09 19.46
N GLN A 712 2.15 18.49 20.55
CA GLN A 712 1.36 18.04 21.69
C GLN A 712 1.74 18.82 22.95
N GLU A 713 0.77 19.13 23.82
CA GLU A 713 1.05 19.79 25.08
C GLU A 713 1.73 18.84 26.07
N ILE A 714 2.98 19.15 26.45
CA ILE A 714 3.75 18.43 27.47
C ILE A 714 4.21 19.43 28.52
N PRO A 715 3.83 19.28 29.81
CA PRO A 715 4.29 20.21 30.85
C PRO A 715 5.82 20.19 30.99
N ARG A 716 6.44 21.38 31.01
CA ARG A 716 7.89 21.51 31.21
C ARG A 716 8.33 20.86 32.54
N GLY A 717 9.47 20.20 32.52
CA GLY A 717 9.98 19.40 33.63
C GLY A 717 9.44 17.97 33.68
N THR A 718 8.45 17.61 32.85
CA THR A 718 7.97 16.21 32.79
C THR A 718 9.04 15.29 32.22
N ILE A 719 9.72 15.70 31.15
CA ILE A 719 10.75 14.90 30.49
C ILE A 719 12.09 15.10 31.20
N GLN A 720 12.68 13.97 31.59
CA GLN A 720 13.98 13.91 32.28
C GLN A 720 15.07 13.27 31.41
N ARG A 721 14.70 12.35 30.52
CA ARG A 721 15.65 11.60 29.68
C ARG A 721 15.08 11.33 28.29
N LEU A 722 15.95 11.08 27.33
CA LEU A 722 15.61 10.52 26.02
C LEU A 722 16.13 9.08 25.95
N ARG A 723 15.27 8.13 25.58
CA ARG A 723 15.68 6.75 25.22
C ARG A 723 15.89 6.65 23.72
N VAL A 724 16.98 6.01 23.33
CA VAL A 724 17.29 5.69 21.93
C VAL A 724 17.18 4.19 21.73
N ASN A 725 16.30 3.80 20.81
CA ASN A 725 16.05 2.43 20.42
C ASN A 725 16.56 2.21 19.00
N GLU A 726 17.22 1.09 18.75
CA GLU A 726 17.45 0.57 17.41
C GLU A 726 16.23 -0.22 16.94
N ILE A 727 15.85 0.00 15.69
CA ILE A 727 14.83 -0.78 14.97
C ILE A 727 15.54 -1.91 14.23
N LEU A 728 15.07 -3.14 14.37
CA LEU A 728 15.65 -4.32 13.75
C LEU A 728 14.72 -4.78 12.61
N PRO A 729 15.11 -4.61 11.34
CA PRO A 729 14.30 -5.05 10.21
C PRO A 729 14.14 -6.57 10.15
N GLN A 730 13.03 -7.02 9.59
CA GLN A 730 12.78 -8.44 9.36
C GLN A 730 13.72 -8.96 8.25
N PRO A 731 14.51 -10.03 8.47
CA PRO A 731 15.56 -10.44 7.53
C PRO A 731 15.09 -11.35 6.39
N THR A 732 13.95 -12.04 6.54
CA THR A 732 13.46 -13.03 5.56
C THR A 732 11.97 -12.87 5.32
N GLN A 733 11.47 -13.52 4.27
CA GLN A 733 10.05 -13.48 3.94
C GLN A 733 9.15 -14.01 5.06
N ARG A 734 9.54 -15.15 5.66
CA ARG A 734 8.73 -15.83 6.65
C ARG A 734 9.49 -15.97 7.96
N VAL A 735 8.95 -15.34 8.99
CA VAL A 735 9.50 -15.34 10.35
C VAL A 735 8.45 -15.82 11.34
N PRO A 736 8.84 -16.43 12.47
CA PRO A 736 7.92 -16.70 13.56
C PRO A 736 7.42 -15.41 14.19
N PHE A 737 6.17 -15.41 14.66
CA PHE A 737 5.62 -14.31 15.44
C PHE A 737 6.50 -14.05 16.66
N SER A 738 6.87 -12.79 16.85
CA SER A 738 7.80 -12.35 17.91
C SER A 738 7.16 -11.46 18.97
N SER A 739 5.87 -11.15 18.82
CA SER A 739 5.09 -10.34 19.77
C SER A 739 3.62 -10.75 19.74
N GLY A 740 2.87 -10.41 20.80
CA GLY A 740 1.41 -10.44 20.81
C GLY A 740 0.77 -9.39 19.89
N VAL A 741 1.58 -8.47 19.35
CA VAL A 741 1.17 -7.52 18.31
C VAL A 741 1.48 -8.09 16.93
N LYS A 742 0.46 -8.06 16.06
CA LYS A 742 0.62 -8.51 14.68
C LYS A 742 1.56 -7.56 13.93
N PHE A 743 2.54 -8.10 13.21
CA PHE A 743 3.52 -7.35 12.42
C PHE A 743 4.41 -6.40 13.22
N GLU A 744 4.64 -6.66 14.51
CA GLU A 744 5.55 -5.84 15.32
C GLU A 744 6.97 -5.81 14.74
N VAL A 745 7.62 -4.65 14.78
CA VAL A 745 9.05 -4.53 14.46
C VAL A 745 9.86 -4.71 15.73
N LEU A 746 10.92 -5.53 15.64
CA LEU A 746 11.80 -5.76 16.76
C LEU A 746 12.63 -4.52 17.10
N LYS A 747 12.83 -4.28 18.40
CA LYS A 747 13.55 -3.11 18.91
C LYS A 747 14.52 -3.51 20.00
N ARG A 748 15.67 -2.83 20.03
CA ARG A 748 16.70 -2.92 21.08
C ARG A 748 16.89 -1.54 21.70
N VAL A 749 16.91 -1.45 23.03
CA VAL A 749 17.34 -0.22 23.71
C VAL A 749 18.85 -0.09 23.57
N LEU A 750 19.33 1.00 22.97
CA LEU A 750 20.76 1.31 22.90
C LEU A 750 21.22 1.99 24.19
N GLY A 751 20.39 2.92 24.70
CA GLY A 751 20.66 3.61 25.93
C GLY A 751 19.76 4.82 26.14
N THR A 752 20.10 5.59 27.17
CA THR A 752 19.41 6.85 27.49
C THR A 752 20.41 7.99 27.64
N VAL A 753 19.94 9.22 27.44
CA VAL A 753 20.69 10.44 27.73
C VAL A 753 19.82 11.39 28.55
N PRO A 754 20.39 12.13 29.52
CA PRO A 754 19.66 13.15 30.26
C PRO A 754 19.27 14.32 29.36
N VAL A 755 18.07 14.85 29.58
CA VAL A 755 17.62 16.13 29.00
C VAL A 755 17.88 17.21 30.03
N ASP A 756 18.44 18.34 29.62
CA ASP A 756 18.74 19.44 30.55
C ASP A 756 17.48 20.19 31.00
N GLU A 757 17.63 21.12 31.95
CA GLU A 757 16.51 21.93 32.47
C GLU A 757 15.82 22.79 31.40
N ARG A 758 16.51 23.07 30.28
CA ARG A 758 15.97 23.83 29.14
C ARG A 758 15.19 22.93 28.18
N GLY A 759 15.25 21.61 28.33
CA GLY A 759 14.65 20.66 27.40
C GLY A 759 15.58 20.24 26.27
N ALA A 760 16.87 20.62 26.32
CA ALA A 760 17.85 20.40 25.28
C ALA A 760 18.65 19.11 25.53
N VAL A 761 19.12 18.46 24.46
CA VAL A 761 20.08 17.34 24.55
C VAL A 761 20.90 17.19 23.27
N ALA A 762 22.18 16.84 23.42
CA ALA A 762 23.05 16.46 22.30
C ALA A 762 23.75 15.14 22.61
N PHE A 763 23.76 14.18 21.68
CA PHE A 763 24.31 12.86 21.93
C PHE A 763 24.84 12.16 20.68
N GLU A 764 25.85 11.31 20.89
CA GLU A 764 26.40 10.41 19.87
C GLU A 764 25.50 9.18 19.69
N ALA A 765 25.25 8.79 18.44
CA ALA A 765 24.43 7.63 18.07
C ALA A 765 25.05 6.85 16.89
N PRO A 766 24.77 5.55 16.74
CA PRO A 766 25.31 4.76 15.65
C PRO A 766 24.81 5.25 14.28
N ALA A 767 25.73 5.31 13.31
CA ALA A 767 25.43 5.62 11.92
C ALA A 767 25.01 4.36 11.17
N GLY A 768 24.18 4.52 10.13
CA GLY A 768 23.67 3.41 9.32
C GLY A 768 22.65 2.51 10.01
N VAL A 769 22.10 2.97 11.14
CA VAL A 769 21.13 2.23 11.96
C VAL A 769 19.81 3.01 12.01
N PRO A 770 18.64 2.37 11.78
CA PRO A 770 17.36 3.02 12.03
C PRO A 770 17.10 3.13 13.53
N LEU A 771 16.82 4.35 13.98
CA LEU A 771 16.68 4.73 15.37
C LEU A 771 15.29 5.27 15.68
N GLN A 772 14.79 4.98 16.86
CA GLN A 772 13.55 5.52 17.44
C GLN A 772 13.85 6.22 18.77
N PHE A 773 13.17 7.34 19.00
CA PHE A 773 13.28 8.11 20.24
C PHE A 773 12.03 7.98 21.10
N GLN A 774 12.22 7.95 22.42
CA GLN A 774 11.16 8.05 23.42
C GLN A 774 11.53 9.09 24.48
N ALA A 775 10.64 10.06 24.71
CA ALA A 775 10.79 11.05 25.76
C ALA A 775 10.32 10.44 27.09
N LEU A 776 11.20 10.38 28.10
CA LEU A 776 10.97 9.67 29.35
C LEU A 776 10.71 10.61 30.53
N ASP A 777 9.81 10.22 31.43
CA ASP A 777 9.60 10.91 32.71
C ASP A 777 10.64 10.54 33.79
N GLU A 778 10.47 11.08 35.00
CA GLU A 778 11.31 10.78 36.18
C GLU A 778 11.36 9.30 36.57
N ASN A 779 10.38 8.51 36.10
CA ASN A 779 10.24 7.09 36.38
C ASN A 779 10.78 6.21 35.23
N GLY A 780 11.39 6.83 34.21
CA GLY A 780 11.91 6.14 33.04
C GLY A 780 10.84 5.61 32.09
N MET A 781 9.59 6.09 32.22
CA MET A 781 8.46 5.67 31.37
C MET A 781 8.31 6.61 30.16
N ALA A 782 8.04 6.04 28.99
CA ALA A 782 7.84 6.81 27.77
C ALA A 782 6.56 7.66 27.83
N VAL A 783 6.72 8.98 27.97
CA VAL A 783 5.65 9.97 27.88
C VAL A 783 5.21 10.16 26.44
N MET A 784 6.15 10.18 25.50
CA MET A 784 5.86 10.30 24.06
C MET A 784 6.83 9.42 23.29
N THR A 785 6.36 8.78 22.22
CA THR A 785 7.17 7.89 21.38
C THR A 785 7.14 8.38 19.94
N MET A 786 8.32 8.53 19.33
CA MET A 786 8.42 8.73 17.89
C MET A 786 7.97 7.45 17.19
N ARG A 787 6.74 7.41 16.69
CA ARG A 787 6.18 6.24 15.99
C ARG A 787 6.67 6.20 14.54
N SER A 788 7.98 6.27 14.35
CA SER A 788 8.71 6.35 13.08
C SER A 788 10.15 5.91 13.35
N SER A 789 11.00 5.95 12.33
CA SER A 789 12.45 5.88 12.53
C SER A 789 13.20 7.01 11.81
N THR A 790 14.32 7.41 12.39
CA THR A 790 15.33 8.30 11.82
C THR A 790 16.67 7.55 11.71
N TYR A 791 17.69 8.15 11.11
CA TYR A 791 19.02 7.57 10.99
C TYR A 791 20.07 8.67 10.84
N LEU A 792 21.33 8.28 10.94
CA LEU A 792 22.49 9.12 10.62
C LEU A 792 23.33 8.45 9.54
N GLN A 793 23.85 9.24 8.62
CA GLN A 793 25.02 8.87 7.84
C GLN A 793 26.29 8.94 8.71
N PRO A 794 27.38 8.26 8.32
CA PRO A 794 28.68 8.35 9.01
C PRO A 794 29.15 9.79 9.26
N GLY A 795 29.32 10.18 10.52
CA GLY A 795 29.81 11.51 10.89
C GLY A 795 28.78 12.64 10.80
N GLU A 796 27.54 12.32 10.45
CA GLU A 796 26.48 13.32 10.30
C GLU A 796 26.15 14.01 11.63
N THR A 797 25.90 15.31 11.58
CA THR A 797 25.28 16.06 12.68
C THR A 797 23.89 16.53 12.27
N VAL A 798 22.86 16.11 13.01
CA VAL A 798 21.45 16.42 12.75
C VAL A 798 20.83 17.14 13.93
N GLY A 799 20.11 18.23 13.65
CA GLY A 799 19.38 19.01 14.66
C GLY A 799 17.86 18.95 14.46
N CYS A 800 17.11 18.87 15.56
CA CYS A 800 15.68 19.20 15.60
C CYS A 800 15.44 20.34 16.60
N LEU A 801 14.45 21.20 16.31
CA LEU A 801 14.07 22.28 17.21
C LEU A 801 13.20 21.76 18.35
N GLY A 802 12.43 20.69 18.08
CA GLY A 802 11.41 20.20 18.99
C GLY A 802 11.04 18.74 18.79
N CYS A 803 9.97 18.34 19.46
CA CYS A 803 9.36 17.02 19.33
C CYS A 803 8.16 17.10 18.38
N HIS A 804 8.37 16.75 17.11
CA HIS A 804 7.33 16.86 16.06
C HIS A 804 6.87 18.29 15.79
N GLU A 805 7.78 19.27 15.85
CA GLU A 805 7.54 20.65 15.45
C GLU A 805 7.23 20.77 13.94
N PRO A 806 6.41 21.75 13.51
CA PRO A 806 6.15 21.99 12.09
C PRO A 806 7.45 22.29 11.33
N ARG A 807 7.73 21.53 10.27
CA ARG A 807 8.99 21.63 9.50
C ARG A 807 9.01 22.80 8.50
N ASN A 808 7.87 23.47 8.32
CA ASN A 808 7.76 24.73 7.57
C ASN A 808 7.97 25.97 8.46
N SER A 809 8.15 25.79 9.77
CA SER A 809 8.48 26.90 10.66
C SER A 809 9.96 27.25 10.50
N SER A 810 10.24 28.54 10.26
CA SER A 810 11.60 29.05 10.47
C SER A 810 11.91 28.95 11.97
N PRO A 811 13.15 28.63 12.38
CA PRO A 811 13.52 28.72 13.77
C PRO A 811 13.14 30.11 14.27
N THR A 812 12.33 30.19 15.32
CA THR A 812 12.20 31.46 16.03
C THR A 812 13.62 31.84 16.43
N ILE A 813 14.14 32.97 15.95
CA ILE A 813 15.47 33.46 16.33
C ILE A 813 15.42 33.75 17.84
N GLN A 814 15.57 32.73 18.66
CA GLN A 814 15.81 32.81 20.08
C GLN A 814 17.03 31.96 20.38
N ARG A 815 18.17 32.66 20.27
CA ARG A 815 19.54 32.24 20.56
C ARG A 815 20.10 31.16 19.64
N LEU A 816 21.27 31.46 19.09
CA LEU A 816 22.16 30.44 18.53
C LEU A 816 22.28 29.30 19.56
N PRO A 817 22.23 28.01 19.14
CA PRO A 817 22.58 26.92 20.03
C PRO A 817 23.94 27.26 20.63
N SER A 818 24.05 27.21 21.95
CA SER A 818 25.34 27.52 22.58
C SER A 818 26.36 26.54 21.99
N LEU A 819 27.47 27.07 21.48
CA LEU A 819 28.70 26.31 21.17
C LEU A 819 29.22 25.49 22.38
N GLU A 820 28.52 25.51 23.51
CA GLU A 820 28.83 24.88 24.79
C GLU A 820 28.00 23.61 25.08
N GLN A 821 27.04 23.20 24.24
CA GLN A 821 26.26 22.01 24.55
C GLN A 821 27.12 20.74 24.40
N THR A 822 27.33 20.05 25.51
CA THR A 822 28.19 18.87 25.57
C THR A 822 27.54 17.70 24.83
N VAL A 823 28.25 17.10 23.87
CA VAL A 823 27.81 15.87 23.21
C VAL A 823 27.98 14.70 24.18
N LEU A 824 26.88 14.10 24.59
CA LEU A 824 26.84 13.00 25.54
C LEU A 824 26.96 11.64 24.85
N LYS A 825 27.43 10.63 25.60
CA LYS A 825 27.34 9.22 25.19
C LYS A 825 26.08 8.59 25.78
N LEU A 826 25.52 7.64 25.06
CA LEU A 826 24.38 6.87 25.56
C LEU A 826 24.77 6.08 26.80
N GLU A 827 24.02 6.26 27.89
CA GLU A 827 24.10 5.40 29.06
C GLU A 827 23.43 4.06 28.73
N PRO A 828 24.16 2.93 28.76
CA PRO A 828 23.61 1.64 28.38
C PRO A 828 22.42 1.22 29.28
N PRO A 829 21.38 0.53 28.77
CA PRO A 829 20.20 0.15 29.57
C PRO A 829 20.54 -0.87 30.68
N VAL A 830 19.75 -0.95 31.74
CA VAL A 830 20.01 -1.89 32.84
C VAL A 830 19.63 -3.34 32.48
N GLY A 831 20.22 -4.31 33.16
CA GLY A 831 19.94 -5.73 32.97
C GLY A 831 20.87 -6.47 31.99
N PRO A 832 20.52 -7.72 31.62
CA PRO A 832 21.39 -8.58 30.82
C PRO A 832 21.66 -8.07 29.40
N ARG A 833 22.86 -8.40 28.89
CA ARG A 833 23.31 -8.07 27.53
C ARG A 833 23.29 -9.28 26.63
N TYR A 834 22.68 -9.15 25.47
CA TYR A 834 22.60 -10.19 24.45
C TYR A 834 22.38 -9.57 23.07
N GLU A 835 22.65 -10.34 22.01
CA GLU A 835 22.41 -9.91 20.63
C GLU A 835 20.92 -9.91 20.27
N GLY A 836 20.54 -9.08 19.30
CA GLY A 836 19.16 -8.91 18.86
C GLY A 836 18.36 -7.86 19.65
N GLY A 837 17.04 -7.90 19.48
CA GLY A 837 16.06 -7.05 20.16
C GLY A 837 15.73 -7.58 21.55
N LEU A 838 14.90 -6.84 22.31
CA LEU A 838 14.52 -7.24 23.66
C LEU A 838 13.76 -8.59 23.68
N SER A 839 14.25 -9.55 24.47
CA SER A 839 13.61 -10.84 24.74
C SER A 839 12.99 -10.85 26.13
N PHE A 840 11.71 -11.23 26.20
CA PHE A 840 10.99 -11.38 27.47
C PHE A 840 11.65 -12.42 28.37
N ALA A 841 12.08 -13.55 27.80
CA ALA A 841 12.71 -14.63 28.56
C ALA A 841 14.07 -14.24 29.12
N LYS A 842 14.82 -13.36 28.42
CA LYS A 842 16.16 -12.93 28.84
C LYS A 842 16.14 -11.72 29.77
N THR A 843 15.11 -10.85 29.68
CA THR A 843 15.04 -9.58 30.44
C THR A 843 13.96 -9.58 31.52
N VAL A 844 12.74 -10.03 31.21
CA VAL A 844 11.60 -9.89 32.14
C VAL A 844 11.43 -11.13 33.02
N GLN A 845 11.57 -12.33 32.45
CA GLN A 845 11.39 -13.58 33.20
C GLN A 845 12.30 -13.68 34.43
N PRO A 846 13.60 -13.30 34.41
CA PRO A 846 14.44 -13.32 35.61
C PRO A 846 13.91 -12.41 36.74
N VAL A 847 13.28 -11.28 36.40
CA VAL A 847 12.64 -10.40 37.37
C VAL A 847 11.40 -11.09 37.98
N LEU A 848 10.58 -11.74 37.15
CA LEU A 848 9.42 -12.50 37.64
C LEU A 848 9.85 -13.69 38.51
N ASP A 849 10.91 -14.40 38.13
CA ASP A 849 11.45 -15.54 38.87
C ASP A 849 12.00 -15.11 40.25
N ARG A 850 12.54 -13.89 40.34
CA ARG A 850 13.03 -13.32 41.58
C ARG A 850 11.91 -12.84 42.50
N TYR A 851 10.87 -12.19 41.97
CA TYR A 851 9.92 -11.43 42.78
C TYR A 851 8.48 -11.97 42.80
N CYS A 852 8.08 -12.80 41.83
CA CYS A 852 6.66 -13.03 41.55
C CYS A 852 6.25 -14.51 41.57
N ILE A 853 7.11 -15.43 41.12
CA ILE A 853 6.71 -16.84 40.92
C ILE A 853 6.34 -17.57 42.21
N ASP A 854 6.81 -17.10 43.37
CA ASP A 854 6.44 -17.68 44.65
C ASP A 854 4.91 -17.60 44.87
N CYS A 855 4.27 -16.49 44.50
CA CYS A 855 2.81 -16.30 44.59
C CYS A 855 2.07 -16.68 43.29
N HIS A 856 2.71 -16.50 42.14
CA HIS A 856 2.13 -16.70 40.81
C HIS A 856 2.87 -17.80 40.04
N GLY A 857 2.84 -19.04 40.56
CA GLY A 857 3.41 -20.19 39.84
C GLY A 857 3.75 -21.38 40.74
N LEU A 858 4.45 -21.15 41.85
CA LEU A 858 4.90 -22.20 42.77
C LEU A 858 3.85 -22.55 43.84
N ASN A 859 3.25 -21.55 44.49
CA ASN A 859 2.13 -21.75 45.43
C ASN A 859 0.78 -21.72 44.71
N LYS A 860 -0.35 -21.82 45.44
CA LYS A 860 -1.70 -21.62 44.84
C LYS A 860 -1.70 -20.31 44.07
N THR A 861 -1.84 -20.39 42.74
CA THR A 861 -1.78 -19.25 41.81
C THR A 861 -2.85 -18.23 42.17
N ALA A 862 -2.46 -17.17 42.88
CA ALA A 862 -3.35 -16.09 43.21
C ALA A 862 -3.83 -15.39 41.93
N GLY A 863 -5.12 -15.06 41.87
CA GLY A 863 -5.71 -14.32 40.75
C GLY A 863 -5.72 -15.05 39.40
N ASP A 864 -5.57 -16.38 39.36
CA ASP A 864 -5.53 -17.17 38.13
C ASP A 864 -4.40 -16.75 37.16
N MET A 865 -3.27 -16.32 37.74
CA MET A 865 -2.05 -15.93 37.02
C MET A 865 -0.90 -16.89 37.30
N ASN A 866 -0.29 -17.40 36.23
CA ASN A 866 0.90 -18.24 36.29
C ASN A 866 2.05 -17.56 35.55
N LEU A 867 3.07 -17.14 36.29
CA LEU A 867 4.23 -16.38 35.82
C LEU A 867 5.47 -17.24 35.60
N LEU A 868 5.32 -18.56 35.46
CA LEU A 868 6.41 -19.44 35.02
C LEU A 868 6.72 -19.23 33.53
N GLY A 869 8.01 -19.20 33.19
CA GLY A 869 8.53 -19.07 31.82
C GLY A 869 8.33 -20.30 30.93
N THR A 870 7.35 -21.17 31.22
CA THR A 870 7.13 -22.43 30.50
C THR A 870 6.63 -22.17 29.08
N ILE A 871 7.27 -22.81 28.09
CA ILE A 871 6.88 -22.80 26.66
C ILE A 871 6.68 -24.25 26.18
N ASP A 872 5.58 -24.53 25.48
CA ASP A 872 5.42 -25.79 24.72
C ASP A 872 6.22 -25.72 23.42
N SER A 873 7.51 -26.04 23.48
CA SER A 873 8.41 -25.96 22.33
C SER A 873 8.45 -27.26 21.52
N THR A 874 7.39 -28.06 21.49
CA THR A 874 7.29 -29.23 20.59
C THR A 874 7.45 -28.85 19.12
N GLU A 875 7.99 -29.72 18.26
CA GLU A 875 8.17 -29.42 16.82
C GLU A 875 6.85 -28.99 16.15
N SER A 876 5.74 -29.64 16.55
CA SER A 876 4.40 -29.30 16.07
C SER A 876 3.95 -27.90 16.50
N ALA A 877 4.35 -27.44 17.70
CA ALA A 877 4.08 -26.08 18.18
C ALA A 877 4.95 -25.05 17.46
N ILE A 878 6.27 -25.30 17.36
CA ILE A 878 7.22 -24.45 16.64
C ILE A 878 6.81 -24.27 15.18
N ALA A 879 6.42 -25.36 14.51
CA ALA A 879 5.98 -25.32 13.12
C ALA A 879 4.76 -24.40 12.90
N LYS A 880 3.95 -24.10 13.93
CA LYS A 880 2.77 -23.21 13.85
C LYS A 880 3.07 -21.74 14.18
N THR A 881 4.31 -21.41 14.54
CA THR A 881 4.69 -20.06 15.03
C THR A 881 4.61 -18.95 13.98
N PHE A 882 4.61 -19.30 12.69
CA PHE A 882 4.37 -18.33 11.61
C PHE A 882 2.90 -17.87 11.50
N GLN A 883 1.97 -18.54 12.20
CA GLN A 883 0.54 -18.20 12.18
C GLN A 883 0.09 -17.56 13.49
N LYS A 884 0.73 -17.92 14.60
CA LYS A 884 0.42 -17.42 15.93
C LYS A 884 1.67 -17.36 16.77
N LEU A 885 1.69 -16.44 17.73
CA LEU A 885 2.73 -16.43 18.76
C LEU A 885 2.69 -17.76 19.54
N LEU A 886 3.88 -18.26 19.88
CA LEU A 886 4.06 -19.30 20.90
C LEU A 886 4.61 -18.61 22.16
N PRO A 887 3.74 -18.12 23.06
CA PRO A 887 4.18 -17.40 24.26
C PRO A 887 4.60 -18.36 25.37
N SER A 888 5.30 -17.84 26.38
CA SER A 888 5.39 -18.50 27.68
C SER A 888 4.10 -18.29 28.48
N THR A 889 3.84 -19.16 29.46
CA THR A 889 2.69 -18.99 30.37
C THR A 889 2.71 -17.63 31.08
N ALA A 890 3.88 -17.14 31.46
CA ALA A 890 4.06 -15.83 32.07
C ALA A 890 3.66 -14.67 31.14
N TYR A 891 4.17 -14.68 29.91
CA TYR A 891 3.85 -13.64 28.94
C TYR A 891 2.36 -13.62 28.64
N GLU A 892 1.78 -14.79 28.36
CA GLU A 892 0.34 -14.93 28.08
C GLU A 892 -0.50 -14.40 29.23
N SER A 893 -0.15 -14.74 30.49
CA SER A 893 -0.86 -14.26 31.68
C SER A 893 -0.85 -12.74 31.81
N LEU A 894 0.25 -12.07 31.46
CA LEU A 894 0.37 -10.61 31.56
C LEU A 894 -0.40 -9.87 30.45
N VAL A 895 -0.43 -10.39 29.23
CA VAL A 895 -1.01 -9.68 28.07
C VAL A 895 -2.48 -10.02 27.80
N ARG A 896 -3.02 -11.10 28.40
CA ARG A 896 -4.33 -11.71 28.09
C ARG A 896 -5.51 -10.72 27.95
N ASP A 897 -5.64 -9.79 28.88
CA ASP A 897 -6.86 -8.97 29.02
C ASP A 897 -6.67 -7.51 28.57
N GLY A 898 -5.48 -7.13 28.10
CA GLY A 898 -5.14 -5.77 27.66
C GLY A 898 -5.20 -4.68 28.75
N LYS A 899 -5.39 -5.07 30.02
CA LYS A 899 -5.46 -4.16 31.18
C LYS A 899 -4.09 -3.88 31.78
N LEU A 900 -3.34 -4.95 32.10
CA LEU A 900 -2.01 -4.84 32.69
C LEU A 900 -1.02 -4.23 31.70
N VAL A 901 -1.05 -4.72 30.46
CA VAL A 901 -0.19 -4.30 29.35
C VAL A 901 -1.05 -3.66 28.26
N LYS A 902 -0.74 -2.42 27.89
CA LYS A 902 -1.41 -1.68 26.82
C LYS A 902 -0.55 -1.71 25.56
N LEU A 903 -1.03 -2.39 24.53
CA LEU A 903 -0.33 -2.56 23.26
C LEU A 903 -0.86 -1.59 22.19
N ALA A 904 0.05 -1.06 21.37
CA ALA A 904 -0.30 -0.48 20.08
C ALA A 904 -0.58 -1.63 19.10
N GLN A 905 -1.82 -2.14 19.14
CA GLN A 905 -2.23 -3.33 18.39
C GLN A 905 -2.68 -3.00 16.96
N TYR A 906 -2.42 -3.91 16.02
CA TYR A 906 -2.86 -3.84 14.63
C TYR A 906 -4.36 -3.52 14.50
N ARG A 907 -4.67 -2.50 13.67
CA ARG A 907 -5.99 -1.90 13.43
C ARG A 907 -6.61 -1.18 14.64
N LYS A 908 -5.81 -0.93 15.68
CA LYS A 908 -6.21 -0.19 16.89
C LYS A 908 -5.19 0.89 17.27
N GLU A 909 -4.22 1.12 16.40
CA GLU A 909 -3.27 2.22 16.49
C GLU A 909 -3.97 3.56 16.30
N THR A 910 -3.64 4.56 17.11
CA THR A 910 -3.96 5.96 16.82
C THR A 910 -3.11 6.47 15.66
N TRP A 911 -3.52 7.57 15.03
CA TRP A 911 -2.87 8.15 13.86
C TRP A 911 -1.58 8.90 14.18
N SER A 912 -1.57 9.62 15.29
CA SER A 912 -0.43 10.36 15.85
C SER A 912 -0.07 9.81 17.24
N SER A 913 1.15 10.09 17.70
CA SER A 913 1.49 9.84 19.10
C SER A 913 0.85 10.92 19.97
N GLU A 914 0.18 10.52 21.03
CA GLU A 914 -0.31 11.42 22.08
C GLU A 914 0.45 11.16 23.39
N PRO A 915 0.60 12.15 24.29
CA PRO A 915 1.27 11.92 25.56
C PRO A 915 0.57 10.82 26.37
N LYS A 916 1.34 9.80 26.78
CA LYS A 916 0.92 8.69 27.66
C LYS A 916 -0.16 7.77 27.06
N ASP A 917 -0.25 7.68 25.73
CA ASP A 917 -1.30 6.93 25.01
C ASP A 917 -1.19 5.39 25.08
N TYR A 918 0.04 4.86 24.97
CA TYR A 918 0.36 3.44 24.96
C TYR A 918 1.40 3.05 26.03
N PHE A 919 1.79 1.77 26.01
CA PHE A 919 2.97 1.26 26.72
C PHE A 919 2.89 1.34 28.25
N ALA A 920 4.00 1.68 28.93
CA ALA A 920 4.08 1.64 30.40
C ALA A 920 3.04 2.55 31.07
N HIS A 921 2.77 3.74 30.52
CA HIS A 921 1.72 4.62 31.02
C HIS A 921 0.30 4.16 30.67
N GLY A 922 0.11 3.59 29.48
CA GLY A 922 -1.22 3.17 29.01
C GLY A 922 -1.76 1.93 29.75
N GLY A 923 -0.89 1.10 30.33
CA GLY A 923 -1.25 -0.10 31.11
C GLY A 923 -1.31 0.13 32.62
N THR A 924 -1.92 -0.80 33.37
CA THR A 924 -1.95 -0.73 34.84
C THR A 924 -0.75 -1.38 35.53
N LEU A 925 0.06 -2.17 34.81
CA LEU A 925 1.18 -2.94 35.39
C LEU A 925 2.23 -2.03 36.02
N ALA A 926 2.77 -1.04 35.28
CA ALA A 926 3.80 -0.15 35.80
C ALA A 926 3.32 0.60 37.05
N LYS A 927 2.11 1.15 37.01
CA LYS A 927 1.47 1.84 38.14
C LYS A 927 1.32 0.93 39.37
N MET A 928 1.00 -0.35 39.16
CA MET A 928 0.91 -1.33 40.24
C MET A 928 2.28 -1.61 40.86
N LEU A 929 3.32 -1.79 40.04
CA LEU A 929 4.68 -2.05 40.50
C LEU A 929 5.29 -0.87 41.28
N TYR A 930 4.95 0.37 40.92
CA TYR A 930 5.35 1.55 41.69
C TYR A 930 4.65 1.67 43.06
N LYS A 931 3.47 1.05 43.22
CA LYS A 931 2.73 1.04 44.48
C LYS A 931 3.10 -0.11 45.43
N ASN A 932 4.02 -0.98 45.01
CA ASN A 932 4.36 -2.25 45.65
C ASN A 932 3.14 -3.20 45.73
N HIS A 933 3.19 -4.29 44.98
CA HIS A 933 2.11 -5.28 44.96
C HIS A 933 2.26 -6.25 46.14
N GLU A 934 1.26 -6.31 47.04
CA GLU A 934 1.24 -7.22 48.21
C GLU A 934 2.52 -7.19 49.05
N GLY A 935 3.13 -6.01 49.21
CA GLY A 935 4.36 -5.82 49.98
C GLY A 935 5.65 -6.21 49.27
N VAL A 936 5.60 -6.66 48.01
CA VAL A 936 6.79 -6.92 47.19
C VAL A 936 7.39 -5.59 46.69
N VAL A 937 8.65 -5.34 47.04
CA VAL A 937 9.42 -4.15 46.64
C VAL A 937 10.48 -4.54 45.63
N LEU A 938 10.36 -4.04 44.39
CA LEU A 938 11.35 -4.24 43.33
C LEU A 938 12.51 -3.24 43.50
N ASP A 939 13.73 -3.70 43.24
CA ASP A 939 14.85 -2.77 43.02
C ASP A 939 14.66 -1.97 41.72
N ALA A 940 15.38 -0.85 41.61
CA ALA A 940 15.23 0.08 40.51
C ALA A 940 15.54 -0.57 39.14
N GLU A 941 16.60 -1.38 39.06
CA GLU A 941 17.00 -2.05 37.82
C GLU A 941 15.96 -3.07 37.35
N SER A 942 15.43 -3.88 38.28
CA SER A 942 14.41 -4.89 38.00
C SER A 942 13.11 -4.25 37.54
N ARG A 943 12.72 -3.11 38.14
CA ARG A 943 11.55 -2.34 37.71
C ARG A 943 11.77 -1.73 36.32
N GLN A 944 12.94 -1.16 36.06
CA GLN A 944 13.26 -0.56 34.76
C GLN A 944 13.28 -1.60 33.63
N GLN A 945 13.75 -2.83 33.87
CA GLN A 945 13.67 -3.92 32.88
C GLN A 945 12.24 -4.23 32.43
N ILE A 946 11.26 -4.17 33.35
CA ILE A 946 9.84 -4.32 33.00
C ILE A 946 9.33 -3.09 32.24
N ILE A 947 9.72 -1.88 32.64
CA ILE A 947 9.32 -0.63 31.96
C ILE A 947 9.83 -0.59 30.51
N ASP A 948 11.11 -0.91 30.30
CA ASP A 948 11.71 -0.97 28.96
C ASP A 948 10.97 -1.99 28.08
N TRP A 949 10.60 -3.15 28.62
CA TRP A 949 9.79 -4.13 27.90
C TRP A 949 8.41 -3.58 27.51
N LEU A 950 7.71 -2.91 28.43
CA LEU A 950 6.40 -2.29 28.15
C LEU A 950 6.51 -1.21 27.06
N ASP A 951 7.52 -0.35 27.16
CA ASP A 951 7.80 0.76 26.24
C ASP A 951 8.25 0.32 24.85
N LEU A 952 8.76 -0.90 24.70
CA LEU A 952 9.01 -1.52 23.39
C LEU A 952 7.80 -2.29 22.84
N ASN A 953 6.58 -1.98 23.30
CA ASN A 953 5.33 -2.66 22.92
C ASN A 953 5.28 -4.14 23.32
N ALA A 954 5.89 -4.47 24.46
CA ALA A 954 5.88 -5.79 25.09
C ALA A 954 6.26 -6.94 24.13
N GLN A 955 7.40 -6.81 23.46
CA GLN A 955 7.96 -7.86 22.59
C GLN A 955 8.19 -9.16 23.37
N PHE A 956 8.02 -10.30 22.71
CA PHE A 956 8.27 -11.60 23.33
C PHE A 956 9.63 -12.16 22.95
N TYR A 957 9.89 -12.31 21.65
CA TYR A 957 11.18 -12.79 21.12
C TYR A 957 12.02 -11.62 20.63
N GLY A 958 13.31 -11.63 21.00
CA GLY A 958 14.31 -10.66 20.57
C GLY A 958 14.92 -10.91 19.18
N THR A 959 14.41 -11.89 18.43
CA THR A 959 14.99 -12.29 17.14
C THR A 959 13.91 -12.79 16.20
N TYR A 960 14.12 -12.65 14.90
CA TYR A 960 13.30 -13.25 13.85
C TYR A 960 13.71 -14.70 13.50
N SER A 961 14.74 -15.25 14.15
CA SER A 961 15.32 -16.57 13.84
C SER A 961 14.34 -17.74 13.98
N TRP A 962 14.50 -18.78 13.17
CA TRP A 962 13.82 -20.08 13.36
C TRP A 962 14.54 -21.02 14.33
N ASN A 963 15.62 -20.54 14.96
CA ASN A 963 16.52 -21.26 15.84
C ASN A 963 16.76 -20.46 17.13
N LYS A 964 15.70 -20.27 17.92
CA LYS A 964 15.72 -19.42 19.13
C LYS A 964 16.11 -20.18 20.39
N ASP A 965 16.89 -19.57 21.28
CA ASP A 965 17.28 -20.16 22.57
C ASP A 965 16.07 -20.49 23.44
N GLU A 966 15.01 -19.66 23.38
CA GLU A 966 13.75 -19.85 24.10
C GLU A 966 13.05 -21.18 23.76
N TRP A 967 13.39 -21.84 22.66
CA TRP A 967 12.79 -23.10 22.23
C TRP A 967 13.57 -24.34 22.66
N GLN A 968 14.73 -24.18 23.28
CA GLN A 968 15.50 -25.28 23.83
C GLN A 968 14.68 -26.04 24.88
N ARG A 969 14.77 -27.37 24.84
CA ARG A 969 14.04 -28.25 25.76
C ARG A 969 14.97 -28.74 26.87
N PRO A 970 14.42 -29.20 28.01
CA PRO A 970 15.22 -29.88 29.02
C PRO A 970 15.85 -31.16 28.43
N ASP A 971 17.15 -31.34 28.59
CA ASP A 971 17.81 -32.62 28.33
C ASP A 971 17.47 -33.60 29.47
N PRO A 972 16.88 -34.78 29.20
CA PRO A 972 16.43 -35.67 30.26
C PRO A 972 17.55 -36.15 31.19
N ALA A 973 18.76 -36.38 30.67
CA ALA A 973 19.88 -36.86 31.45
C ALA A 973 20.52 -35.74 32.27
N GLY A 974 20.72 -34.57 31.65
CA GLY A 974 21.23 -33.36 32.29
C GLY A 974 20.29 -32.82 33.36
N GLU A 975 18.97 -32.79 33.11
CA GLU A 975 17.97 -32.40 34.11
C GLU A 975 18.01 -33.33 35.32
N LYS A 976 18.09 -34.65 35.10
CA LYS A 976 18.21 -35.63 36.19
C LYS A 976 19.46 -35.38 37.03
N ALA A 977 20.60 -35.11 36.40
CA ALA A 977 21.86 -34.81 37.08
C ALA A 977 21.79 -33.49 37.87
N LEU A 978 21.23 -32.44 37.26
CA LEU A 978 20.99 -31.14 37.90
C LEU A 978 20.11 -31.30 39.14
N ARG A 979 18.95 -31.96 39.02
CA ARG A 979 18.03 -32.17 40.15
C ARG A 979 18.65 -32.98 41.28
N ALA A 980 19.49 -33.96 40.97
CA ALA A 980 20.21 -34.72 41.99
C ALA A 980 21.18 -33.82 42.79
N TYR A 981 21.92 -32.95 42.11
CA TYR A 981 22.83 -32.01 42.76
C TYR A 981 22.09 -30.93 43.57
N ILE A 982 20.97 -30.40 43.05
CA ILE A 982 20.10 -29.46 43.80
C ILE A 982 19.56 -30.13 45.08
N ARG A 983 19.09 -31.38 44.98
CA ARG A 983 18.58 -32.12 46.14
C ARG A 983 19.65 -32.30 47.21
N GLN A 984 20.88 -32.60 46.81
CA GLN A 984 22.01 -32.76 47.71
C GLN A 984 22.38 -31.43 48.40
N LYS A 985 22.50 -30.34 47.63
CA LYS A 985 23.02 -29.06 48.12
C LYS A 985 21.98 -28.22 48.87
N PHE A 986 20.77 -28.12 48.31
CA PHE A 986 19.73 -27.20 48.77
C PHE A 986 18.56 -27.94 49.44
N GLY A 987 18.18 -29.11 48.93
CA GLY A 987 17.15 -29.97 49.53
C GLY A 987 16.09 -30.45 48.53
N PRO A 988 15.21 -31.37 48.96
CA PRO A 988 14.25 -32.03 48.07
C PRO A 988 13.14 -31.10 47.57
N GLU A 989 12.72 -30.11 48.35
CA GLU A 989 11.65 -29.17 47.98
C GLU A 989 12.05 -28.32 46.76
N LEU A 990 13.23 -27.69 46.80
CA LEU A 990 13.74 -26.91 45.67
C LEU A 990 13.98 -27.79 44.43
N ALA A 991 14.50 -29.01 44.63
CA ALA A 991 14.73 -29.95 43.54
C ALA A 991 13.45 -30.47 42.87
N ALA A 992 12.30 -30.38 43.54
CA ALA A 992 11.00 -30.82 43.02
C ALA A 992 10.25 -29.71 42.25
N GLN A 993 10.73 -28.47 42.27
CA GLN A 993 10.08 -27.37 41.55
C GLN A 993 10.09 -27.58 40.03
N PRO A 994 9.13 -26.99 39.29
CA PRO A 994 9.10 -27.05 37.83
C PRO A 994 10.43 -26.62 37.21
N PHE A 995 10.84 -27.26 36.12
CA PHE A 995 12.11 -26.94 35.45
C PHE A 995 12.24 -25.45 35.09
N ALA A 996 11.16 -24.87 34.55
CA ALA A 996 11.07 -23.45 34.20
C ALA A 996 11.17 -22.49 35.40
N ALA A 997 11.04 -22.97 36.64
CA ALA A 997 11.27 -22.17 37.86
C ALA A 997 12.73 -22.24 38.34
N LEU A 998 13.53 -23.15 37.76
CA LEU A 998 14.92 -23.40 38.15
C LEU A 998 15.90 -22.88 37.10
N VAL A 999 15.59 -23.13 35.82
CA VAL A 999 16.48 -22.91 34.68
C VAL A 999 15.84 -21.95 33.68
N ASN A 1000 16.57 -20.89 33.34
CA ASN A 1000 16.26 -20.03 32.20
C ASN A 1000 16.98 -20.59 30.97
N VAL A 1001 16.26 -21.24 30.07
CA VAL A 1001 16.87 -21.86 28.88
C VAL A 1001 17.41 -20.83 27.89
N ALA A 1002 16.82 -19.62 27.84
CA ALA A 1002 17.19 -18.59 26.89
C ALA A 1002 18.44 -17.81 27.31
N LEU A 1003 18.70 -17.74 28.61
CA LEU A 1003 19.90 -17.14 29.19
C LEU A 1003 20.29 -17.90 30.46
N PRO A 1004 21.04 -19.02 30.33
CA PRO A 1004 21.34 -19.93 31.43
C PRO A 1004 21.95 -19.26 32.67
N GLU A 1005 22.76 -18.22 32.47
CA GLU A 1005 23.41 -17.43 33.50
C GLU A 1005 22.43 -16.71 34.42
N GLU A 1006 21.22 -16.40 33.95
CA GLU A 1006 20.13 -15.79 34.73
C GLU A 1006 19.17 -16.83 35.33
N SER A 1007 19.54 -18.11 35.31
CA SER A 1007 18.76 -19.17 35.97
C SER A 1007 18.62 -18.93 37.47
N ARG A 1008 17.39 -19.04 37.99
CA ARG A 1008 17.10 -18.88 39.43
C ARG A 1008 17.97 -19.76 40.31
N ILE A 1009 18.30 -20.98 39.89
CA ILE A 1009 19.16 -21.88 40.68
C ILE A 1009 20.61 -21.42 40.81
N LEU A 1010 21.08 -20.53 39.92
CA LEU A 1010 22.38 -19.87 40.03
C LEU A 1010 22.28 -18.56 40.80
N LYS A 1011 21.25 -17.76 40.52
CA LYS A 1011 21.13 -16.40 41.05
C LYS A 1011 20.56 -16.35 42.48
N ALA A 1012 19.53 -17.14 42.81
CA ALA A 1012 18.89 -17.09 44.12
C ALA A 1012 19.82 -17.47 45.30
N PRO A 1013 20.71 -18.48 45.18
CA PRO A 1013 21.68 -18.81 46.23
C PRO A 1013 22.98 -17.99 46.16
N LEU A 1014 23.22 -17.18 45.14
CA LEU A 1014 24.40 -16.34 45.04
C LEU A 1014 24.19 -15.04 45.84
N ALA A 1015 25.21 -14.62 46.59
CA ALA A 1015 25.14 -13.38 47.38
C ALA A 1015 24.93 -12.14 46.50
N ILE A 1016 24.25 -11.12 47.03
CA ILE A 1016 23.99 -9.86 46.31
C ILE A 1016 25.31 -9.19 45.90
N THR A 1017 26.31 -9.18 46.78
CA THR A 1017 27.66 -8.66 46.49
C THR A 1017 28.40 -9.44 45.40
N GLY A 1018 27.98 -10.68 45.12
CA GLY A 1018 28.48 -11.51 44.03
C GLY A 1018 27.63 -11.44 42.77
N GLY A 1019 26.64 -10.54 42.69
CA GLY A 1019 25.74 -10.40 41.55
C GLY A 1019 24.53 -11.35 41.56
N GLY A 1020 24.25 -12.01 42.67
CA GLY A 1020 23.08 -12.86 42.88
C GLY A 1020 21.92 -12.16 43.59
N TRP A 1021 20.90 -12.92 43.99
CA TRP A 1021 19.69 -12.39 44.65
C TRP A 1021 19.70 -12.60 46.16
N GLY A 1022 20.57 -13.47 46.68
CA GLY A 1022 20.72 -13.73 48.11
C GLY A 1022 19.51 -14.35 48.82
N GLN A 1023 18.52 -14.85 48.07
CA GLN A 1023 17.24 -15.34 48.59
C GLN A 1023 17.34 -16.71 49.28
N ILE A 1024 18.32 -17.53 48.89
CA ILE A 1024 18.54 -18.85 49.50
C ILE A 1024 19.78 -18.78 50.40
N ALA A 1025 19.58 -18.91 51.71
CA ALA A 1025 20.66 -18.83 52.70
C ALA A 1025 21.47 -20.14 52.81
N LYS A 1026 20.80 -21.29 52.68
CA LYS A 1026 21.43 -22.61 52.77
C LYS A 1026 22.29 -22.87 51.53
N GLY A 1027 23.57 -23.17 51.72
CA GLY A 1027 24.49 -23.48 50.61
C GLY A 1027 24.84 -22.28 49.71
N ARG A 1028 24.66 -21.06 50.23
CA ARG A 1028 24.92 -19.79 49.53
C ARG A 1028 26.37 -19.67 49.06
N TRP A 1029 26.56 -19.15 47.85
CA TRP A 1029 27.86 -18.77 47.31
C TRP A 1029 28.13 -17.27 47.52
N LYS A 1030 29.39 -16.91 47.75
CA LYS A 1030 29.88 -15.52 47.88
C LYS A 1030 30.06 -14.86 46.52
N ASN A 1031 30.58 -15.59 45.53
CA ASN A 1031 30.81 -15.12 44.16
C ASN A 1031 30.70 -16.27 43.15
N SER A 1032 30.75 -15.94 41.86
CA SER A 1032 30.66 -16.89 40.75
C SER A 1032 31.91 -17.75 40.54
N ASP A 1033 33.04 -17.46 41.17
CA ASP A 1033 34.28 -18.17 40.93
C ASP A 1033 34.41 -19.45 41.77
N GLU A 1034 33.49 -19.66 42.71
CA GLU A 1034 33.50 -20.83 43.58
C GLU A 1034 33.34 -22.14 42.77
N PRO A 1035 34.14 -23.19 43.06
CA PRO A 1035 34.09 -24.44 42.29
C PRO A 1035 32.71 -25.09 42.24
N ASP A 1036 31.96 -25.02 43.34
CA ASP A 1036 30.59 -25.54 43.42
C ASP A 1036 29.59 -24.72 42.59
N TYR A 1037 29.82 -23.41 42.45
CA TYR A 1037 29.01 -22.57 41.56
C TYR A 1037 29.28 -22.94 40.11
N GLN A 1038 30.56 -23.06 39.71
CA GLN A 1038 30.94 -23.47 38.35
C GLN A 1038 30.42 -24.87 38.01
N LYS A 1039 30.42 -25.79 38.97
CA LYS A 1039 29.78 -27.11 38.82
C LYS A 1039 28.27 -26.99 38.61
N MET A 1040 27.56 -26.16 39.39
CA MET A 1040 26.13 -25.92 39.17
C MET A 1040 25.89 -25.32 37.79
N ARG A 1041 26.67 -24.32 37.38
CA ARG A 1041 26.59 -23.70 36.06
C ARG A 1041 26.75 -24.73 34.94
N ALA A 1042 27.75 -25.60 35.02
CA ALA A 1042 27.93 -26.67 34.04
C ALA A 1042 26.74 -27.63 33.99
N LEU A 1043 26.15 -27.97 35.13
CA LEU A 1043 24.93 -28.80 35.19
C LEU A 1043 23.71 -28.09 34.59
N VAL A 1044 23.58 -26.78 34.78
CA VAL A 1044 22.53 -25.97 34.14
C VAL A 1044 22.67 -26.04 32.62
N HIS A 1045 23.86 -25.77 32.05
CA HIS A 1045 24.06 -25.89 30.60
C HIS A 1045 23.82 -27.32 30.10
N ALA A 1046 24.32 -28.34 30.82
CA ALA A 1046 24.11 -29.74 30.44
C ALA A 1046 22.64 -30.18 30.51
N SER A 1047 21.79 -29.48 31.27
CA SER A 1047 20.35 -29.74 31.35
C SER A 1047 19.55 -29.14 30.20
N ILE A 1048 20.20 -28.45 29.27
CA ILE A 1048 19.55 -27.78 28.13
C ILE A 1048 19.94 -28.50 26.85
N GLN A 1049 18.95 -28.94 26.08
CA GLN A 1049 19.17 -29.58 24.80
C GLN A 1049 19.64 -28.54 23.77
N PRO A 1050 20.72 -28.80 23.00
CA PRO A 1050 21.16 -27.89 21.94
C PRO A 1050 20.12 -27.79 20.82
N LEU A 1051 20.11 -26.64 20.14
CA LEU A 1051 19.24 -26.45 18.97
C LEU A 1051 19.71 -27.36 17.81
N PRO A 1052 18.78 -27.99 17.08
CA PRO A 1052 19.13 -28.90 15.98
C PRO A 1052 19.65 -28.18 14.73
N PHE A 1053 19.43 -26.87 14.60
CA PHE A 1053 19.88 -26.06 13.45
C PHE A 1053 20.38 -24.68 13.92
N GLN A 1054 21.14 -23.99 13.07
CA GLN A 1054 21.63 -22.63 13.28
C GLN A 1054 21.30 -21.76 12.08
N ASP A 1055 21.10 -20.46 12.31
CA ASP A 1055 20.92 -19.50 11.22
C ASP A 1055 22.24 -19.34 10.46
N ILE A 1056 22.15 -19.29 9.13
CA ILE A 1056 23.30 -19.14 8.25
C ILE A 1056 22.98 -18.01 7.28
N ALA A 1057 23.77 -16.93 7.33
CA ALA A 1057 23.62 -15.75 6.48
C ALA A 1057 22.18 -15.15 6.50
N GLY A 1058 21.55 -15.13 7.67
CA GLY A 1058 20.19 -14.60 7.87
C GLY A 1058 19.06 -15.55 7.46
N THR A 1059 19.35 -16.79 7.03
CA THR A 1059 18.35 -17.80 6.66
C THR A 1059 18.15 -18.84 7.78
N CYS A 1060 17.05 -19.61 7.73
CA CYS A 1060 16.73 -20.59 8.79
C CYS A 1060 17.69 -21.81 8.88
N GLY A 1061 18.60 -22.00 7.92
CA GLY A 1061 19.60 -23.07 7.96
C GLY A 1061 19.10 -24.51 7.75
N ARG A 1062 17.82 -24.71 7.37
CA ARG A 1062 17.19 -26.05 7.27
C ARG A 1062 17.21 -26.69 5.87
N ASP A 1063 17.86 -26.07 4.88
CA ASP A 1063 17.98 -26.50 3.47
C ASP A 1063 16.73 -27.23 2.91
N GLU A 1064 16.67 -28.57 3.04
CA GLU A 1064 15.57 -29.43 2.56
C GLU A 1064 14.20 -29.13 3.20
N ASN A 1065 14.16 -28.65 4.44
CA ASN A 1065 12.93 -28.33 5.20
C ASN A 1065 12.87 -26.84 5.55
N CYS A 1066 13.19 -25.98 4.57
CA CYS A 1066 13.23 -24.53 4.74
C CYS A 1066 11.91 -23.95 5.30
N LEU A 1067 11.99 -23.24 6.43
CA LEU A 1067 10.84 -22.55 7.04
C LEU A 1067 10.78 -21.05 6.71
N CYS A 1068 11.90 -20.43 6.35
CA CYS A 1068 11.97 -18.99 6.03
C CYS A 1068 11.63 -18.65 4.58
N LEU A 1069 11.56 -19.65 3.70
CA LEU A 1069 11.38 -19.54 2.24
C LEU A 1069 12.49 -18.77 1.50
N SER A 1070 13.63 -18.54 2.17
CA SER A 1070 14.77 -17.81 1.61
C SER A 1070 16.06 -18.64 1.50
N CYS A 1071 16.13 -19.87 2.01
CA CYS A 1071 17.38 -20.68 1.97
C CYS A 1071 17.85 -20.97 0.53
N TRP A 1072 16.94 -21.00 -0.45
CA TRP A 1072 17.28 -21.22 -1.85
C TRP A 1072 18.15 -20.09 -2.44
N ILE A 1073 18.01 -18.85 -1.95
CA ILE A 1073 18.82 -17.69 -2.38
C ILE A 1073 20.30 -17.94 -2.10
N ARG A 1074 20.58 -18.43 -0.89
CA ARG A 1074 21.94 -18.80 -0.48
C ARG A 1074 22.52 -19.87 -1.39
N ALA A 1075 21.76 -20.95 -1.65
CA ALA A 1075 22.19 -22.02 -2.52
C ALA A 1075 22.52 -21.51 -3.94
N LEU A 1076 21.67 -20.64 -4.48
CA LEU A 1076 21.88 -20.00 -5.78
C LEU A 1076 23.16 -19.13 -5.81
N LYS A 1077 23.42 -18.33 -4.77
CA LYS A 1077 24.62 -17.50 -4.67
C LYS A 1077 25.90 -18.35 -4.64
N VAL A 1078 25.93 -19.40 -3.81
CA VAL A 1078 27.08 -20.32 -3.73
C VAL A 1078 27.36 -20.98 -5.08
N GLU A 1079 26.31 -21.43 -5.78
CA GLU A 1079 26.45 -22.02 -7.11
C GLU A 1079 27.03 -21.01 -8.12
N ARG A 1080 26.53 -19.76 -8.10
CA ARG A 1080 27.00 -18.69 -8.98
C ARG A 1080 28.49 -18.38 -8.75
N ASP A 1081 28.89 -18.21 -7.49
CA ASP A 1081 30.26 -17.84 -7.13
C ASP A 1081 31.24 -18.98 -7.49
N GLY A 1082 30.80 -20.25 -7.35
CA GLY A 1082 31.53 -21.42 -7.82
C GLY A 1082 31.75 -21.44 -9.35
N ARG A 1083 30.78 -20.97 -10.14
CA ARG A 1083 30.92 -20.86 -11.61
C ARG A 1083 31.86 -19.72 -12.02
N VAL A 1084 31.82 -18.58 -11.32
CA VAL A 1084 32.68 -17.42 -11.59
C VAL A 1084 34.14 -17.78 -11.32
N THR A 1085 34.43 -18.32 -10.14
CA THR A 1085 35.79 -18.77 -9.76
C THR A 1085 36.34 -19.83 -10.73
N ALA A 1086 35.52 -20.77 -11.19
CA ALA A 1086 35.91 -21.75 -12.20
C ALA A 1086 36.18 -21.16 -13.59
N THR A 1087 35.54 -20.03 -13.93
CA THR A 1087 35.75 -19.32 -15.20
C THR A 1087 37.01 -18.46 -15.15
N GLU A 1088 37.29 -17.83 -14.01
CA GLU A 1088 38.53 -17.07 -13.75
C GLU A 1088 39.74 -17.99 -13.69
N ALA A 1089 39.64 -19.17 -13.06
CA ALA A 1089 40.73 -20.15 -13.03
C ALA A 1089 41.04 -20.80 -14.41
N LYS A 1090 40.14 -20.66 -15.38
CA LYS A 1090 40.33 -21.15 -16.78
C LYS A 1090 40.86 -20.07 -17.72
N ARG A 1091 40.90 -18.81 -17.29
CA ARG A 1091 41.52 -17.70 -18.01
C ARG A 1091 42.93 -17.49 -17.50
#